data_AF-A0A0C1D8K3-F1
#
_entry.id   AF-A0A0C1D8K3-F1
#
_cell.length_a   1.000
_cell.length_b   1.000
_cell.length_c   1.000
_cell.angle_alpha   90.00
_cell.angle_beta   90.00
_cell.angle_gamma   90.00
#
_symmetry.space_group_name_H-M   'P 1'
#
loop_
_entity.id
_entity.type
_entity.pdbx_description
1 polymer ?
#
loop_
_entity_poly.entity_id
_entity_poly.type
_entity_poly.pdbx_seq_one_letter_code
_entity_poly.pdbx_strand_id
1 'polypeptide(L)'
;MIHKFIFLLTFFLFQLSFAQNSESIYYDKEWKVTNKTNASFYREMPMKTLGELNLLRDFYMNGTPQFEGYILKNDENAYVGDITWYDENGNDTTFRQYVNKSKNPTLTYYHENGKIRKTVQYKNGIKDGETIIYDKDGAILMKGIYSKGTPKSGDFEIITEDYENNNSDEPQLQKTVGVEPPMPYSAVPEKTRKVYEKTVSQKIFWNNSNKLAQEKVYAMLADDSKLISQKNYDVTGKLIQTLNENNLKKYSSKINDGIEYQYFLQNNFATGLQSSTNYAKGEKSGKSISYTPQGKVYSESNYREGSKEGEEITFNENGSPKSKKTYKGNDPFNGNFDEKIAEFEINSNYLNGQKEGESIAKNEQNEIAAKGIYKNGKPFKGTFITDKSSDQQNELINVENYKQTGLQKVFNYRLDNPEKTYTIQNEKLNGLTTFYNDDGKVIATLEYKNDEPYNGTLIGKKETTFYKNGKIEAETVYKDEYSKEENNISKKKFYENGVLVKILDQSFAIQDHPQQVYEGIFKNGKPYSGYFVTDEDSEFKEIDYFENGSPKFQYSNNYLENMDNYRYQSYNIKSTYKDGKIFDGVEYVLNNRQFISRHLKNGILQSFDWDLFAVNYFNRIHFELKGNSIEISDLQEKKKATIKIENTDKGFTKKLLIDGKLLESRNYSSPENASNKFYERVTLYFIKNDKISSATIDLHEKPNENYGESKFIYTVYNSIDDQLKTATEIFNHLSENVSGGQFLDQSEDESTITAIIMDSTGKPKEGILITDLKNDIYNLQLFDKGKMIKSVQNIPFKDVEKEISKLGKDH
;
A
#
# COMPACT_ATOMS: atom_id res chain seq x y z
N MET A 1 -44.58 78.22 -52.74
CA MET A 1 -45.23 77.60 -51.56
C MET A 1 -45.17 76.06 -51.64
N ILE A 2 -44.00 75.46 -51.93
CA ILE A 2 -43.77 73.99 -51.95
C ILE A 2 -42.35 73.70 -51.40
N HIS A 3 -41.90 74.45 -50.38
CA HIS A 3 -40.60 74.25 -49.73
C HIS A 3 -40.71 74.10 -48.20
N LYS A 4 -41.94 74.00 -47.67
CA LYS A 4 -42.19 73.78 -46.24
C LYS A 4 -42.82 72.41 -45.90
N PHE A 5 -43.00 71.52 -46.88
CA PHE A 5 -43.56 70.19 -46.65
C PHE A 5 -42.56 69.02 -46.81
N ILE A 6 -41.35 69.26 -47.29
CA ILE A 6 -40.29 68.23 -47.45
C ILE A 6 -39.31 68.23 -46.27
N PHE A 7 -39.39 69.21 -45.36
CA PHE A 7 -38.49 69.29 -44.20
C PHE A 7 -39.02 68.58 -42.95
N LEU A 8 -40.28 68.12 -42.95
CA LEU A 8 -40.88 67.40 -41.81
C LEU A 8 -40.89 65.87 -41.99
N LEU A 9 -40.58 65.34 -43.19
CA LEU A 9 -40.50 63.89 -43.43
C LEU A 9 -39.06 63.36 -43.34
N THR A 10 -38.04 64.21 -43.44
CA THR A 10 -36.63 63.85 -43.25
C THR A 10 -36.18 63.90 -41.79
N PHE A 11 -36.96 64.50 -40.89
CA PHE A 11 -36.64 64.54 -39.46
C PHE A 11 -37.16 63.30 -38.68
N PHE A 12 -38.00 62.45 -39.30
CA PHE A 12 -38.48 61.20 -38.69
C PHE A 12 -37.73 59.94 -39.18
N LEU A 13 -36.83 60.08 -40.17
CA LEU A 13 -35.97 58.98 -40.65
C LEU A 13 -34.55 59.00 -40.04
N PHE A 14 -34.26 59.94 -39.14
CA PHE A 14 -32.95 60.08 -38.47
C PHE A 14 -32.95 59.67 -36.98
N GLN A 15 -33.97 58.91 -36.53
CA GLN A 15 -34.07 58.39 -35.15
C GLN A 15 -34.15 56.85 -35.07
N LEU A 16 -33.81 56.11 -36.13
CA LEU A 16 -33.69 54.64 -36.10
C LEU A 16 -32.30 54.14 -36.53
N SER A 17 -31.26 54.92 -36.24
CA SER A 17 -29.87 54.48 -36.36
C SER A 17 -29.06 54.88 -35.13
N PHE A 18 -29.59 54.58 -33.94
CA PHE A 18 -28.72 54.11 -32.86
C PHE A 18 -28.49 52.62 -33.09
N ALA A 19 -27.67 52.29 -34.10
CA ALA A 19 -26.91 51.05 -34.02
C ALA A 19 -25.98 51.24 -32.83
N GLN A 20 -26.31 50.66 -31.67
CA GLN A 20 -25.33 50.48 -30.61
C GLN A 20 -24.18 49.69 -31.24
N ASN A 21 -23.03 50.35 -31.42
CA ASN A 21 -21.81 49.68 -31.85
C ASN A 21 -21.54 48.56 -30.85
N SER A 22 -21.74 47.34 -31.33
CA SER A 22 -21.62 46.10 -30.60
C SER A 22 -20.16 45.61 -30.73
N GLU A 23 -19.22 46.41 -30.22
CA GLU A 23 -17.80 46.06 -30.31
C GLU A 23 -17.51 44.86 -29.41
N SER A 24 -16.91 43.81 -29.99
CA SER A 24 -16.43 42.64 -29.26
C SER A 24 -15.35 43.02 -28.26
N ILE A 25 -15.30 42.30 -27.14
CA ILE A 25 -14.19 42.38 -26.18
C ILE A 25 -13.15 41.33 -26.57
N TYR A 26 -11.86 41.70 -26.60
CA TYR A 26 -10.77 40.81 -27.00
C TYR A 26 -9.90 40.44 -25.81
N TYR A 27 -9.43 39.19 -25.75
CA TYR A 27 -8.63 38.64 -24.64
C TYR A 27 -7.35 37.97 -25.14
N ASP A 28 -6.26 38.08 -24.38
CA ASP A 28 -5.02 37.31 -24.60
C ASP A 28 -5.14 35.87 -24.08
N LYS A 29 -4.06 35.08 -24.14
CA LYS A 29 -4.05 33.68 -23.71
C LYS A 29 -4.30 33.52 -22.21
N GLU A 30 -4.01 34.55 -21.44
CA GLU A 30 -4.21 34.65 -19.99
C GLU A 30 -5.56 35.27 -19.61
N TRP A 31 -6.48 35.41 -20.57
CA TRP A 31 -7.82 36.00 -20.39
C TRP A 31 -7.82 37.47 -19.91
N LYS A 32 -6.77 38.23 -20.22
CA LYS A 32 -6.71 39.67 -19.98
C LYS A 32 -7.19 40.44 -21.19
N VAL A 33 -7.99 41.48 -20.95
CA VAL A 33 -8.51 42.35 -22.01
C VAL A 33 -7.35 42.98 -22.78
N THR A 34 -7.40 42.86 -24.11
CA THR A 34 -6.34 43.30 -25.03
C THR A 34 -6.93 43.87 -26.32
N ASN A 35 -6.07 44.25 -27.27
CA ASN A 35 -6.50 44.67 -28.61
C ASN A 35 -6.66 43.47 -29.55
N LYS A 36 -7.42 43.65 -30.65
CA LYS A 36 -7.67 42.58 -31.63
C LYS A 36 -6.40 41.91 -32.18
N THR A 37 -5.31 42.65 -32.32
CA THR A 37 -4.05 42.14 -32.89
C THR A 37 -3.31 41.19 -31.95
N ASN A 38 -3.45 41.35 -30.63
CA ASN A 38 -2.79 40.52 -29.62
C ASN A 38 -3.73 39.46 -29.03
N ALA A 39 -4.98 39.43 -29.50
CA ALA A 39 -6.03 38.58 -28.97
C ALA A 39 -5.84 37.11 -29.38
N SER A 40 -6.15 36.21 -28.46
CA SER A 40 -6.36 34.78 -28.72
C SER A 40 -7.85 34.43 -28.68
N PHE A 41 -8.66 35.23 -27.99
CA PHE A 41 -10.11 35.04 -27.87
C PHE A 41 -10.87 36.36 -28.04
N TYR A 42 -12.15 36.27 -28.36
CA TYR A 42 -13.07 37.39 -28.32
C TYR A 42 -14.45 37.00 -27.81
N ARG A 43 -15.14 37.95 -27.17
CA ARG A 43 -16.52 37.83 -26.70
C ARG A 43 -17.45 38.64 -27.57
N GLU A 44 -18.55 38.04 -28.01
CA GLU A 44 -19.60 38.76 -28.73
C GLU A 44 -20.44 39.61 -27.77
N MET A 45 -20.63 40.87 -28.12
CA MET A 45 -21.46 41.84 -27.38
C MET A 45 -22.58 42.36 -28.29
N PRO A 46 -23.71 42.83 -27.75
CA PRO A 46 -24.16 42.57 -26.38
C PRO A 46 -24.57 41.10 -26.19
N MET A 47 -24.34 40.56 -24.99
CA MET A 47 -24.79 39.22 -24.63
C MET A 47 -26.32 39.11 -24.66
N LYS A 48 -26.86 37.93 -25.01
CA LYS A 48 -28.30 37.68 -24.88
C LYS A 48 -28.67 37.62 -23.39
N THR A 49 -29.54 38.52 -22.95
CA THR A 49 -29.99 38.60 -21.55
C THR A 49 -31.26 37.79 -21.32
N LEU A 50 -31.34 37.01 -20.25
CA LEU A 50 -32.53 36.29 -19.82
C LEU A 50 -32.80 36.54 -18.33
N GLY A 51 -33.65 37.52 -18.02
CA GLY A 51 -33.90 37.93 -16.64
C GLY A 51 -32.62 38.42 -15.96
N GLU A 52 -32.18 37.73 -14.90
CA GLU A 52 -30.92 37.98 -14.17
C GLU A 52 -29.69 37.28 -14.76
N LEU A 53 -29.83 36.60 -15.90
CA LEU A 53 -28.75 35.88 -16.57
C LEU A 53 -28.28 36.56 -17.84
N ASN A 54 -27.02 36.31 -18.20
CA ASN A 54 -26.47 36.54 -19.53
C ASN A 54 -26.03 35.20 -20.14
N LEU A 55 -26.32 34.98 -21.42
CA LEU A 55 -25.71 33.91 -22.19
C LEU A 55 -24.35 34.40 -22.68
N LEU A 56 -23.29 33.89 -22.05
CA LEU A 56 -21.91 34.21 -22.36
C LEU A 56 -21.41 33.28 -23.46
N ARG A 57 -20.77 33.88 -24.47
CA ARG A 57 -20.17 33.19 -25.60
C ARG A 57 -18.82 33.82 -25.94
N ASP A 58 -17.79 33.01 -25.78
CA ASP A 58 -16.43 33.35 -26.15
C ASP A 58 -16.00 32.51 -27.33
N PHE A 59 -15.13 33.07 -28.17
CA PHE A 59 -14.71 32.50 -29.44
C PHE A 59 -13.19 32.61 -29.58
N TYR A 60 -12.60 31.64 -30.27
CA TYR A 60 -11.24 31.75 -30.79
C TYR A 60 -11.20 32.79 -31.92
N MET A 61 -10.02 33.34 -32.22
CA MET A 61 -9.87 34.35 -33.29
C MET A 61 -10.24 33.84 -34.71
N ASN A 62 -10.30 32.53 -34.91
CA ASN A 62 -10.79 31.91 -36.15
C ASN A 62 -12.33 31.89 -36.26
N GLY A 63 -13.05 32.36 -35.24
CA GLY A 63 -14.52 32.40 -35.17
C GLY A 63 -15.17 31.12 -34.61
N THR A 64 -14.37 30.10 -34.26
CA THR A 64 -14.86 28.89 -33.60
C THR A 64 -15.29 29.23 -32.17
N PRO A 65 -16.45 28.73 -31.67
CA PRO A 65 -16.82 28.86 -30.26
C PRO A 65 -15.71 28.29 -29.37
N GLN A 66 -15.42 28.98 -28.26
CA GLN A 66 -14.49 28.54 -27.22
C GLN A 66 -15.25 28.18 -25.94
N PHE A 67 -16.33 28.92 -25.65
CA PHE A 67 -17.20 28.66 -24.51
C PHE A 67 -18.64 29.08 -24.81
N GLU A 68 -19.62 28.34 -24.29
CA GLU A 68 -21.01 28.74 -24.22
C GLU A 68 -21.62 28.35 -22.86
N GLY A 69 -22.28 29.30 -22.19
CA GLY A 69 -22.98 29.02 -20.93
C GLY A 69 -23.76 30.22 -20.39
N TYR A 70 -24.74 29.96 -19.52
CA TYR A 70 -25.40 31.04 -18.78
C TYR A 70 -24.61 31.40 -17.53
N ILE A 71 -24.53 32.71 -17.25
CA ILE A 71 -23.91 33.28 -16.05
C ILE A 71 -24.87 34.26 -15.36
N LEU A 72 -24.67 34.53 -14.07
CA LEU A 72 -25.37 35.63 -13.40
C LEU A 72 -24.84 36.99 -13.88
N LYS A 73 -25.73 37.97 -14.06
CA LYS A 73 -25.36 39.32 -14.55
C LYS A 73 -24.33 40.04 -13.69
N ASN A 74 -24.27 39.74 -12.40
CA ASN A 74 -23.40 40.37 -11.43
C ASN A 74 -22.11 39.58 -11.14
N ASP A 75 -21.96 38.38 -11.71
CA ASP A 75 -20.77 37.54 -11.53
C ASP A 75 -20.58 36.62 -12.75
N GLU A 76 -19.57 36.92 -13.57
CA GLU A 76 -19.26 36.15 -14.78
C GLU A 76 -18.71 34.74 -14.50
N ASN A 77 -18.33 34.45 -13.24
CA ASN A 77 -17.88 33.12 -12.83
C ASN A 77 -19.01 32.28 -12.19
N ALA A 78 -20.22 32.84 -12.06
CA ALA A 78 -21.36 32.14 -11.50
C ALA A 78 -22.22 31.49 -12.60
N TYR A 79 -21.84 30.27 -13.02
CA TYR A 79 -22.48 29.51 -14.08
C TYR A 79 -23.86 28.94 -13.68
N VAL A 80 -24.74 28.78 -14.65
CA VAL A 80 -26.13 28.34 -14.45
C VAL A 80 -26.53 27.37 -15.57
N GLY A 81 -27.03 26.19 -15.21
CA GLY A 81 -27.48 25.21 -16.20
C GLY A 81 -26.34 24.53 -16.96
N ASP A 82 -26.56 24.21 -18.22
CA ASP A 82 -25.60 23.47 -19.04
C ASP A 82 -24.56 24.42 -19.64
N ILE A 83 -23.27 24.12 -19.50
CA ILE A 83 -22.19 24.90 -20.10
C ILE A 83 -21.23 23.98 -20.87
N THR A 84 -20.58 24.51 -21.90
CA THR A 84 -19.72 23.73 -22.80
C THR A 84 -18.51 24.54 -23.23
N TRP A 85 -17.34 23.90 -23.20
CA TRP A 85 -16.09 24.41 -23.77
C TRP A 85 -15.73 23.62 -25.02
N TYR A 86 -14.99 24.28 -25.91
CA TYR A 86 -14.59 23.71 -27.20
C TYR A 86 -13.10 23.91 -27.46
N ASP A 87 -12.52 23.03 -28.27
CA ASP A 87 -11.17 23.24 -28.84
C ASP A 87 -11.20 24.20 -30.04
N GLU A 88 -10.03 24.60 -30.54
CA GLU A 88 -9.90 25.50 -31.70
C GLU A 88 -10.57 24.96 -32.99
N ASN A 89 -10.82 23.64 -33.06
CA ASN A 89 -11.51 22.97 -34.15
C ASN A 89 -13.04 22.90 -33.95
N GLY A 90 -13.54 23.36 -32.79
CA GLY A 90 -14.95 23.41 -32.44
C GLY A 90 -15.48 22.13 -31.81
N ASN A 91 -14.61 21.20 -31.41
CA ASN A 91 -15.01 19.98 -30.75
C ASN A 91 -15.26 20.22 -29.25
N ASP A 92 -16.32 19.64 -28.70
CA ASP A 92 -16.66 19.66 -27.29
C ASP A 92 -15.51 19.06 -26.47
N THR A 93 -14.89 19.86 -25.61
CA THR A 93 -13.80 19.40 -24.72
C THR A 93 -14.31 19.14 -23.31
N THR A 94 -15.28 19.92 -22.84
CA THR A 94 -15.84 19.78 -21.51
C THR A 94 -17.30 20.20 -21.51
N PHE A 95 -18.14 19.38 -20.90
CA PHE A 95 -19.54 19.68 -20.60
C PHE A 95 -19.73 19.63 -19.08
N ARG A 96 -20.40 20.63 -18.52
CA ARG A 96 -20.77 20.65 -17.10
C ARG A 96 -22.21 21.12 -16.95
N GLN A 97 -22.83 20.68 -15.86
CA GLN A 97 -24.17 21.07 -15.50
C GLN A 97 -24.16 21.72 -14.12
N TYR A 98 -24.59 22.97 -14.03
CA TYR A 98 -24.67 23.75 -12.79
C TYR A 98 -26.11 23.86 -12.30
N VAL A 99 -26.28 23.92 -10.98
CA VAL A 99 -27.58 24.19 -10.35
C VAL A 99 -28.14 25.52 -10.88
N ASN A 100 -29.37 25.50 -11.39
CA ASN A 100 -30.05 26.70 -11.84
C ASN A 100 -30.58 27.51 -10.64
N LYS A 101 -29.70 28.31 -10.02
CA LYS A 101 -30.07 29.21 -8.91
C LYS A 101 -30.91 30.42 -9.35
N SER A 102 -31.21 30.56 -10.64
CA SER A 102 -31.98 31.68 -11.16
C SER A 102 -33.49 31.47 -11.06
N LYS A 103 -34.24 32.57 -11.17
CA LYS A 103 -35.71 32.60 -11.27
C LYS A 103 -36.23 32.17 -12.64
N ASN A 104 -35.36 31.88 -13.60
CA ASN A 104 -35.77 31.44 -14.94
C ASN A 104 -36.03 29.92 -14.92
N PRO A 105 -37.29 29.46 -15.05
CA PRO A 105 -37.62 28.03 -15.02
C PRO A 105 -37.31 27.34 -16.36
N THR A 106 -36.88 28.07 -17.38
CA THR A 106 -36.53 27.53 -18.69
C THR A 106 -35.31 28.25 -19.22
N LEU A 107 -34.27 27.48 -19.59
CA LEU A 107 -33.07 27.99 -20.24
C LEU A 107 -33.07 27.57 -21.71
N THR A 108 -32.73 28.51 -22.60
CA THR A 108 -32.73 28.31 -24.06
C THR A 108 -31.33 28.53 -24.62
N TYR A 109 -30.81 27.55 -25.35
CA TYR A 109 -29.52 27.60 -26.03
C TYR A 109 -29.76 27.71 -27.54
N TYR A 110 -28.82 28.32 -28.26
CA TYR A 110 -29.01 28.64 -29.68
C TYR A 110 -27.89 28.05 -30.53
N HIS A 111 -28.24 27.68 -31.75
CA HIS A 111 -27.28 27.38 -32.81
C HIS A 111 -26.50 28.65 -33.18
N GLU A 112 -25.39 28.49 -33.89
CA GLU A 112 -24.58 29.59 -34.44
C GLU A 112 -25.41 30.54 -35.31
N ASN A 113 -26.40 30.01 -36.05
CA ASN A 113 -27.34 30.79 -36.87
C ASN A 113 -28.40 31.58 -36.05
N GLY A 114 -28.34 31.53 -34.72
CA GLY A 114 -29.23 32.24 -33.81
C GLY A 114 -30.57 31.56 -33.54
N LYS A 115 -30.93 30.47 -34.26
CA LYS A 115 -32.14 29.68 -33.98
C LYS A 115 -31.98 28.84 -32.71
N ILE A 116 -33.10 28.43 -32.11
CA ILE A 116 -33.11 27.63 -30.89
C ILE A 116 -32.47 26.26 -31.17
N ARG A 117 -31.50 25.87 -30.34
CA ARG A 117 -30.84 24.55 -30.35
C ARG A 117 -31.41 23.64 -29.29
N LYS A 118 -31.61 24.16 -28.08
CA LYS A 118 -32.08 23.38 -26.94
C LYS A 118 -32.90 24.25 -25.99
N THR A 119 -33.97 23.68 -25.44
CA THR A 119 -34.70 24.24 -24.30
C THR A 119 -34.69 23.24 -23.15
N VAL A 120 -34.47 23.72 -21.92
CA VAL A 120 -34.38 22.88 -20.72
C VAL A 120 -35.20 23.51 -19.60
N GLN A 121 -36.14 22.74 -19.03
CA GLN A 121 -36.96 23.17 -17.90
C GLN A 121 -36.34 22.77 -16.55
N TYR A 122 -36.47 23.67 -15.57
CA TYR A 122 -35.93 23.53 -14.23
C TYR A 122 -36.99 23.81 -13.17
N LYS A 123 -36.90 23.09 -12.05
CA LYS A 123 -37.63 23.37 -10.82
C LYS A 123 -36.69 23.16 -9.63
N ASN A 124 -36.68 24.10 -8.69
CA ASN A 124 -35.80 24.06 -7.52
C ASN A 124 -34.30 23.87 -7.89
N GLY A 125 -33.88 24.48 -8.99
CA GLY A 125 -32.49 24.46 -9.46
C GLY A 125 -32.02 23.22 -10.21
N ILE A 126 -32.84 22.17 -10.32
CA ILE A 126 -32.51 20.95 -11.08
C ILE A 126 -33.48 20.75 -12.24
N LYS A 127 -33.10 19.95 -13.25
CA LYS A 127 -33.94 19.66 -14.42
C LYS A 127 -35.25 19.00 -13.97
N ASP A 128 -36.38 19.60 -14.30
CA ASP A 128 -37.71 19.11 -13.94
C ASP A 128 -38.71 19.68 -14.96
N GLY A 129 -39.29 18.79 -15.76
CA GLY A 129 -40.07 19.15 -16.94
C GLY A 129 -39.39 18.75 -18.24
N GLU A 130 -39.74 19.43 -19.33
CA GLU A 130 -39.33 19.06 -20.68
C GLU A 130 -37.92 19.56 -21.03
N THR A 131 -37.17 18.72 -21.76
CA THR A 131 -35.97 19.11 -22.51
C THR A 131 -36.20 18.79 -23.97
N ILE A 132 -36.00 19.76 -24.85
CA ILE A 132 -36.22 19.62 -26.30
C ILE A 132 -34.97 20.08 -27.04
N ILE A 133 -34.49 19.26 -27.97
CA ILE A 133 -33.37 19.59 -28.86
C ILE A 133 -33.90 19.72 -30.29
N TYR A 134 -33.44 20.75 -30.98
CA TYR A 134 -33.86 21.15 -32.31
C TYR A 134 -32.68 21.10 -33.30
N ASP A 135 -32.97 20.81 -34.56
CA ASP A 135 -31.99 20.96 -35.63
C ASP A 135 -31.76 22.44 -35.98
N LYS A 136 -30.83 22.70 -36.92
CA LYS A 136 -30.51 24.05 -37.38
C LYS A 136 -31.64 24.72 -38.16
N ASP A 137 -32.66 23.98 -38.57
CA ASP A 137 -33.84 24.51 -39.25
C ASP A 137 -34.98 24.85 -38.29
N GLY A 138 -34.96 24.28 -37.08
CA GLY A 138 -35.93 24.45 -36.01
C GLY A 138 -36.87 23.25 -35.84
N ALA A 139 -36.64 22.14 -36.54
CA ALA A 139 -37.40 20.91 -36.34
C ALA A 139 -36.94 20.19 -35.06
N ILE A 140 -37.88 19.58 -34.35
CA ILE A 140 -37.57 18.82 -33.13
C ILE A 140 -36.85 17.53 -33.51
N LEU A 141 -35.64 17.33 -32.96
CA LEU A 141 -34.87 16.10 -33.10
C LEU A 141 -35.15 15.11 -31.98
N MET A 142 -35.26 15.61 -30.75
CA MET A 142 -35.53 14.78 -29.57
C MET A 142 -36.21 15.60 -28.48
N LYS A 143 -37.00 14.88 -27.68
CA LYS A 143 -37.74 15.41 -26.54
C LYS A 143 -37.70 14.41 -25.40
N GLY A 144 -37.36 14.88 -24.22
CA GLY A 144 -37.29 14.09 -22.99
C GLY A 144 -37.94 14.81 -21.81
N ILE A 145 -38.37 14.05 -20.81
CA ILE A 145 -39.00 14.55 -19.58
C ILE A 145 -38.12 14.19 -18.39
N TYR A 146 -37.69 15.19 -17.62
CA TYR A 146 -37.04 15.03 -16.33
C TYR A 146 -38.05 15.22 -15.18
N SER A 147 -37.80 14.58 -14.05
CA SER A 147 -38.46 14.89 -12.79
C SER A 147 -37.45 14.79 -11.67
N LYS A 148 -37.28 15.90 -10.92
CA LYS A 148 -36.28 16.03 -9.85
C LYS A 148 -34.86 15.60 -10.28
N GLY A 149 -34.41 16.03 -11.46
CA GLY A 149 -33.08 15.72 -11.99
C GLY A 149 -32.97 14.39 -12.73
N THR A 150 -33.87 13.43 -12.50
CA THR A 150 -33.83 12.11 -13.13
C THR A 150 -34.67 12.05 -14.42
N PRO A 151 -34.14 11.52 -15.53
CA PRO A 151 -34.91 11.32 -16.76
C PRO A 151 -36.01 10.25 -16.57
N LYS A 152 -37.24 10.55 -17.01
CA LYS A 152 -38.42 9.69 -16.83
C LYS A 152 -38.94 9.05 -18.11
N SER A 153 -38.83 9.75 -19.24
CA SER A 153 -39.23 9.24 -20.55
C SER A 153 -38.67 10.09 -21.69
N GLY A 154 -38.54 9.48 -22.87
CA GLY A 154 -38.14 10.16 -24.10
C GLY A 154 -36.64 10.04 -24.40
N ASP A 155 -36.17 11.00 -25.17
CA ASP A 155 -34.84 11.01 -25.79
C ASP A 155 -34.02 12.23 -25.32
N PHE A 156 -32.74 12.00 -25.04
CA PHE A 156 -31.84 12.97 -24.43
C PHE A 156 -30.50 13.04 -25.18
N GLU A 157 -29.83 14.20 -25.20
CA GLU A 157 -28.45 14.31 -25.71
C GLU A 157 -27.43 13.73 -24.72
N ILE A 158 -27.66 13.95 -23.42
CA ILE A 158 -26.82 13.52 -22.30
C ILE A 158 -27.74 13.04 -21.18
N ILE A 159 -27.38 11.92 -20.55
CA ILE A 159 -28.01 11.42 -19.33
C ILE A 159 -26.97 11.50 -18.21
N THR A 160 -27.11 12.51 -17.35
CA THR A 160 -26.34 12.69 -16.11
C THR A 160 -27.24 13.28 -15.03
N GLU A 161 -26.99 12.91 -13.78
CA GLU A 161 -27.68 13.44 -12.60
C GLU A 161 -26.74 14.33 -11.75
N ASP A 162 -25.51 14.57 -12.21
CA ASP A 162 -24.51 15.35 -11.49
C ASP A 162 -24.70 16.86 -11.76
N TYR A 163 -24.87 17.62 -10.68
CA TYR A 163 -24.96 19.08 -10.72
C TYR A 163 -23.82 19.69 -9.91
N GLU A 164 -23.07 20.59 -10.53
CA GLU A 164 -22.04 21.40 -9.88
C GLU A 164 -22.66 22.64 -9.21
N ASN A 165 -22.01 23.09 -8.15
CA ASN A 165 -22.26 24.39 -7.53
C ASN A 165 -21.07 25.31 -7.83
N ASN A 166 -21.36 26.59 -8.08
CA ASN A 166 -20.31 27.61 -8.12
C ASN A 166 -19.74 27.75 -6.69
N ASN A 167 -18.50 27.27 -6.50
CA ASN A 167 -17.72 27.11 -5.26
C ASN A 167 -17.79 25.72 -4.59
N SER A 168 -16.64 25.06 -4.51
CA SER A 168 -16.38 23.75 -3.88
C SER A 168 -16.17 23.79 -2.35
N ASP A 169 -16.61 24.86 -1.67
CA ASP A 169 -16.42 25.04 -0.22
C ASP A 169 -17.73 25.22 0.59
N GLU A 170 -18.91 24.95 0.03
CA GLU A 170 -20.12 24.79 0.84
C GLU A 170 -20.35 23.31 1.19
N PRO A 171 -20.67 22.97 2.46
CA PRO A 171 -20.85 21.59 2.88
C PRO A 171 -21.93 20.91 2.04
N GLN A 172 -21.58 19.76 1.48
CA GLN A 172 -22.54 18.79 0.97
C GLN A 172 -23.69 18.68 1.99
N LEU A 173 -24.94 18.85 1.56
CA LEU A 173 -26.10 18.45 2.34
C LEU A 173 -25.89 16.98 2.72
N GLN A 174 -25.52 16.75 3.98
CA GLN A 174 -25.30 15.42 4.51
C GLN A 174 -26.52 14.58 4.17
N LYS A 175 -26.34 13.56 3.32
CA LYS A 175 -27.20 12.38 3.40
C LYS A 175 -27.09 11.93 4.85
N THR A 176 -28.19 12.04 5.60
CA THR A 176 -28.27 11.42 6.92
C THR A 176 -27.99 9.94 6.72
N VAL A 177 -26.79 9.52 7.12
CA VAL A 177 -26.43 8.12 7.23
C VAL A 177 -27.23 7.57 8.40
N GLY A 178 -28.46 7.12 8.11
CA GLY A 178 -29.08 6.12 8.95
C GLY A 178 -28.19 4.90 8.89
N VAL A 179 -27.64 4.48 10.03
CA VAL A 179 -26.82 3.29 10.16
C VAL A 179 -27.63 2.10 9.62
N GLU A 180 -27.27 1.63 8.42
CA GLU A 180 -27.79 0.36 7.93
C GLU A 180 -27.18 -0.77 8.79
N PRO A 181 -27.99 -1.68 9.35
CA PRO A 181 -27.46 -2.87 9.98
C PRO A 181 -26.77 -3.75 8.91
N PRO A 182 -25.69 -4.48 9.26
CA PRO A 182 -24.96 -5.29 8.31
C PRO A 182 -25.87 -6.37 7.73
N MET A 183 -26.03 -6.40 6.40
CA MET A 183 -26.75 -7.48 5.74
C MET A 183 -25.93 -8.77 5.76
N PRO A 184 -26.52 -9.92 6.16
CA PRO A 184 -25.87 -11.21 6.02
C PRO A 184 -25.80 -11.61 4.54
N TYR A 185 -24.64 -12.11 4.12
CA TYR A 185 -24.45 -12.75 2.81
C TYR A 185 -25.44 -13.92 2.69
N SER A 186 -26.42 -13.78 1.80
CA SER A 186 -27.23 -14.91 1.33
C SER A 186 -27.15 -14.97 -0.18
N ALA A 187 -26.63 -16.10 -0.68
CA ALA A 187 -26.65 -16.43 -2.09
C ALA A 187 -28.11 -16.50 -2.58
N VAL A 188 -28.50 -15.60 -3.48
CA VAL A 188 -29.83 -15.64 -4.11
C VAL A 188 -29.74 -16.44 -5.42
N PRO A 189 -30.57 -17.47 -5.61
CA PRO A 189 -30.51 -18.32 -6.80
C PRO A 189 -31.07 -17.61 -8.03
N GLU A 190 -30.54 -17.98 -9.20
CA GLU A 190 -31.05 -17.56 -10.51
C GLU A 190 -32.49 -18.05 -10.74
N LYS A 191 -33.43 -17.10 -10.89
CA LYS A 191 -34.32 -16.95 -12.06
C LYS A 191 -35.40 -15.90 -11.79
N THR A 192 -35.51 -14.92 -12.68
CA THR A 192 -36.73 -14.49 -13.39
C THR A 192 -36.39 -13.33 -14.33
N ARG A 193 -36.97 -13.32 -15.54
CA ARG A 193 -36.84 -12.23 -16.52
C ARG A 193 -37.22 -10.90 -15.86
N LYS A 194 -36.29 -9.93 -15.80
CA LYS A 194 -36.60 -8.56 -15.37
C LYS A 194 -37.53 -7.93 -16.41
N VAL A 195 -38.73 -7.55 -16.00
CA VAL A 195 -39.59 -6.67 -16.77
C VAL A 195 -39.15 -5.25 -16.44
N TYR A 196 -38.56 -4.55 -17.42
CA TYR A 196 -38.08 -3.17 -17.27
C TYR A 196 -39.28 -2.22 -17.22
N GLU A 197 -39.46 -1.46 -16.14
CA GLU A 197 -40.66 -0.63 -15.98
C GLU A 197 -40.66 0.61 -16.87
N LYS A 198 -39.50 1.20 -17.20
CA LYS A 198 -39.35 2.34 -18.13
C LYS A 198 -37.98 2.34 -18.82
N THR A 199 -37.94 2.77 -20.09
CA THR A 199 -36.71 2.99 -20.85
C THR A 199 -36.59 4.44 -21.31
N VAL A 200 -35.37 4.92 -21.47
CA VAL A 200 -35.04 6.20 -22.11
C VAL A 200 -33.94 6.01 -23.14
N SER A 201 -33.79 6.95 -24.07
CA SER A 201 -32.70 6.90 -25.05
C SER A 201 -31.77 8.10 -24.95
N GLN A 202 -30.48 7.87 -25.12
CA GLN A 202 -29.50 8.89 -25.43
C GLN A 202 -29.21 8.87 -26.93
N LYS A 203 -29.23 10.02 -27.60
CA LYS A 203 -29.08 10.13 -29.06
C LYS A 203 -28.02 11.14 -29.45
N ILE A 204 -27.22 10.77 -30.44
CA ILE A 204 -26.26 11.64 -31.15
C ILE A 204 -26.70 11.69 -32.61
N PHE A 205 -26.79 12.89 -33.17
CA PHE A 205 -27.12 13.13 -34.58
C PHE A 205 -25.88 13.61 -35.33
N TRP A 206 -25.78 13.29 -36.61
CA TRP A 206 -24.77 13.88 -37.49
C TRP A 206 -25.07 15.38 -37.67
N ASN A 207 -24.07 16.22 -37.46
CA ASN A 207 -24.18 17.68 -37.57
C ASN A 207 -24.72 18.06 -38.97
N ASN A 208 -25.52 19.13 -39.01
CA ASN A 208 -26.22 19.59 -40.23
C ASN A 208 -27.17 18.55 -40.86
N SER A 209 -27.63 17.55 -40.11
CA SER A 209 -28.61 16.57 -40.59
C SER A 209 -29.57 16.15 -39.47
N ASN A 210 -30.68 15.51 -39.87
CA ASN A 210 -31.58 14.81 -38.96
C ASN A 210 -31.27 13.30 -38.86
N LYS A 211 -30.10 12.86 -39.35
CA LYS A 211 -29.68 11.46 -39.32
C LYS A 211 -28.99 11.15 -38.00
N LEU A 212 -29.35 10.02 -37.40
CA LEU A 212 -28.69 9.52 -36.20
C LEU A 212 -27.26 9.08 -36.54
N ALA A 213 -26.34 9.32 -35.61
CA ALA A 213 -25.02 8.71 -35.56
C ALA A 213 -25.01 7.57 -34.52
N GLN A 214 -25.66 7.78 -33.37
CA GLN A 214 -25.75 6.79 -32.30
C GLN A 214 -27.08 6.92 -31.53
N GLU A 215 -27.63 5.77 -31.13
CA GLU A 215 -28.74 5.67 -30.19
C GLU A 215 -28.35 4.64 -29.11
N LYS A 216 -28.38 5.05 -27.84
CA LYS A 216 -28.19 4.19 -26.67
C LYS A 216 -29.49 4.14 -25.88
N VAL A 217 -29.99 2.95 -25.56
CA VAL A 217 -31.23 2.77 -24.80
C VAL A 217 -30.90 2.23 -23.42
N TYR A 218 -31.39 2.92 -22.39
CA TYR A 218 -31.20 2.58 -20.99
C TYR A 218 -32.51 2.11 -20.37
N ALA A 219 -32.44 1.03 -19.61
CA ALA A 219 -33.49 0.64 -18.67
C ALA A 219 -33.27 1.37 -17.35
N MET A 220 -34.28 2.08 -16.86
CA MET A 220 -34.20 2.81 -15.60
C MET A 220 -34.59 1.90 -14.44
N LEU A 221 -33.69 1.76 -13.48
CA LEU A 221 -33.87 1.04 -12.21
C LEU A 221 -34.09 2.06 -11.07
N ALA A 222 -34.43 1.59 -9.87
CA ALA A 222 -34.73 2.47 -8.74
C ALA A 222 -33.54 3.38 -8.37
N ASP A 223 -32.32 2.85 -8.44
CA ASP A 223 -31.09 3.53 -7.99
C ASP A 223 -30.01 3.62 -9.08
N ASP A 224 -30.28 3.17 -10.31
CA ASP A 224 -29.29 3.14 -11.41
C ASP A 224 -29.95 3.05 -12.80
N SER A 225 -29.17 3.22 -13.87
CA SER A 225 -29.58 2.98 -15.26
C SER A 225 -28.71 1.91 -15.91
N LYS A 226 -29.32 0.96 -16.62
CA LYS A 226 -28.61 -0.10 -17.33
C LYS A 226 -28.70 0.12 -18.83
N LEU A 227 -27.57 0.22 -19.52
CA LEU A 227 -27.55 0.20 -20.99
C LEU A 227 -28.01 -1.19 -21.47
N ILE A 228 -29.06 -1.23 -22.29
CA ILE A 228 -29.65 -2.48 -22.79
C ILE A 228 -29.52 -2.64 -24.32
N SER A 229 -29.31 -1.54 -25.04
CA SER A 229 -29.14 -1.57 -26.49
C SER A 229 -28.35 -0.36 -26.97
N GLN A 230 -27.54 -0.56 -28.02
CA GLN A 230 -26.88 0.52 -28.73
C GLN A 230 -26.94 0.27 -30.23
N LYS A 231 -27.27 1.30 -31.01
CA LYS A 231 -27.21 1.31 -32.47
C LYS A 231 -26.30 2.41 -32.95
N ASN A 232 -25.51 2.11 -33.98
CA ASN A 232 -24.62 3.07 -34.63
C ASN A 232 -24.95 3.14 -36.12
N TYR A 233 -24.83 4.33 -36.68
CA TYR A 233 -25.20 4.63 -38.06
C TYR A 233 -24.06 5.43 -38.74
N ASP A 234 -23.87 5.22 -40.04
CA ASP A 234 -22.96 6.06 -40.83
C ASP A 234 -23.58 7.43 -41.16
N VAL A 235 -22.80 8.31 -41.77
CA VAL A 235 -23.20 9.69 -42.14
C VAL A 235 -24.41 9.75 -43.08
N THR A 236 -24.73 8.65 -43.79
CA THR A 236 -25.91 8.57 -44.67
C THR A 236 -27.18 8.18 -43.91
N GLY A 237 -27.03 7.74 -42.65
CA GLY A 237 -28.08 7.19 -41.81
C GLY A 237 -28.27 5.68 -41.97
N LYS A 238 -27.34 4.96 -42.61
CA LYS A 238 -27.39 3.50 -42.72
C LYS A 238 -26.90 2.87 -41.42
N LEU A 239 -27.65 1.91 -40.89
CA LEU A 239 -27.30 1.15 -39.69
C LEU A 239 -26.02 0.33 -39.94
N ILE A 240 -24.99 0.54 -39.12
CA ILE A 240 -23.69 -0.15 -39.21
C ILE A 240 -23.45 -1.13 -38.06
N GLN A 241 -24.12 -0.97 -36.91
CA GLN A 241 -24.00 -1.90 -35.79
C GLN A 241 -25.24 -1.86 -34.90
N THR A 242 -25.59 -3.02 -34.33
CA THR A 242 -26.54 -3.15 -33.22
C THR A 242 -25.90 -4.00 -32.13
N LEU A 243 -25.84 -3.46 -30.91
CA LEU A 243 -25.42 -4.16 -29.70
C LEU A 243 -26.64 -4.33 -28.80
N ASN A 244 -26.83 -5.53 -28.28
CA ASN A 244 -27.85 -5.84 -27.27
C ASN A 244 -27.19 -6.15 -25.92
N GLU A 245 -27.99 -6.48 -24.91
CA GLU A 245 -27.49 -6.80 -23.56
C GLU A 245 -26.38 -7.86 -23.51
N ASN A 246 -26.37 -8.84 -24.43
CA ASN A 246 -25.33 -9.88 -24.45
C ASN A 246 -23.98 -9.34 -24.96
N ASN A 247 -24.00 -8.23 -25.70
CA ASN A 247 -22.81 -7.54 -26.20
C ASN A 247 -22.25 -6.53 -25.20
N LEU A 248 -22.91 -6.31 -24.07
CA LEU A 248 -22.56 -5.30 -23.07
C LEU A 248 -22.12 -5.99 -21.77
N LYS A 249 -21.21 -5.36 -21.03
CA LYS A 249 -20.81 -5.89 -19.72
C LYS A 249 -21.98 -5.79 -18.74
N LYS A 250 -22.25 -6.87 -18.01
CA LYS A 250 -23.44 -7.05 -17.14
C LYS A 250 -23.74 -5.88 -16.18
N TYR A 251 -22.69 -5.22 -15.68
CA TYR A 251 -22.76 -4.14 -14.69
C TYR A 251 -22.06 -2.85 -15.13
N SER A 252 -21.94 -2.59 -16.44
CA SER A 252 -21.36 -1.33 -16.92
C SER A 252 -21.86 -0.94 -18.31
N SER A 253 -21.69 0.32 -18.69
CA SER A 253 -21.94 0.80 -20.06
C SER A 253 -20.87 0.35 -21.09
N LYS A 254 -19.85 -0.42 -20.67
CA LYS A 254 -18.77 -0.88 -21.55
C LYS A 254 -19.22 -2.01 -22.45
N ILE A 255 -18.70 -2.00 -23.67
CA ILE A 255 -18.91 -3.04 -24.67
C ILE A 255 -18.12 -4.30 -24.27
N ASN A 256 -18.77 -5.46 -24.35
CA ASN A 256 -18.16 -6.77 -24.21
C ASN A 256 -17.71 -7.28 -25.59
N ASP A 257 -18.59 -7.27 -26.58
CA ASP A 257 -18.31 -7.76 -27.93
C ASP A 257 -18.91 -6.80 -28.98
N GLY A 258 -18.07 -6.24 -29.86
CA GLY A 258 -18.49 -5.31 -30.91
C GLY A 258 -17.52 -4.15 -31.12
N ILE A 259 -17.92 -3.15 -31.90
CA ILE A 259 -17.10 -1.96 -32.19
C ILE A 259 -17.57 -0.78 -31.34
N GLU A 260 -16.65 -0.19 -30.59
CA GLU A 260 -16.84 1.12 -29.97
C GLU A 260 -16.59 2.22 -30.99
N TYR A 261 -17.57 3.10 -31.19
CA TYR A 261 -17.44 4.30 -32.01
C TYR A 261 -17.44 5.54 -31.11
N GLN A 262 -16.40 6.35 -31.25
CA GLN A 262 -16.31 7.68 -30.65
C GLN A 262 -16.38 8.73 -31.76
N TYR A 263 -16.95 9.89 -31.46
CA TYR A 263 -17.22 10.93 -32.43
C TYR A 263 -16.55 12.23 -32.00
N PHE A 264 -16.10 13.01 -32.98
CA PHE A 264 -15.89 14.43 -32.79
C PHE A 264 -17.28 15.07 -32.62
N LEU A 265 -17.52 15.75 -31.50
CA LEU A 265 -18.81 16.34 -31.16
C LEU A 265 -18.70 17.85 -31.18
N GLN A 266 -19.71 18.53 -31.70
CA GLN A 266 -19.92 19.96 -31.50
C GLN A 266 -21.35 20.15 -30.99
N ASN A 267 -21.51 20.62 -29.76
CA ASN A 267 -22.80 20.69 -29.08
C ASN A 267 -23.56 19.34 -29.04
N ASN A 268 -22.86 18.23 -28.79
CA ASN A 268 -23.36 16.85 -28.90
C ASN A 268 -23.83 16.41 -30.29
N PHE A 269 -23.51 17.15 -31.36
CA PHE A 269 -23.70 16.70 -32.73
C PHE A 269 -22.40 16.13 -33.29
N ALA A 270 -22.45 14.94 -33.89
CA ALA A 270 -21.28 14.33 -34.50
C ALA A 270 -20.85 15.09 -35.76
N THR A 271 -19.65 15.66 -35.74
CA THR A 271 -19.02 16.32 -36.90
C THR A 271 -18.19 15.33 -37.73
N GLY A 272 -17.72 14.25 -37.10
CA GLY A 272 -16.94 13.19 -37.73
C GLY A 272 -16.73 12.01 -36.79
N LEU A 273 -16.21 10.91 -37.32
CA LEU A 273 -15.78 9.78 -36.49
C LEU A 273 -14.41 10.12 -35.89
N GLN A 274 -14.23 9.93 -34.59
CA GLN A 274 -12.96 10.12 -33.88
C GLN A 274 -12.17 8.82 -33.82
N SER A 275 -12.84 7.72 -33.46
CA SER A 275 -12.21 6.41 -33.42
C SER A 275 -13.22 5.27 -33.57
N SER A 276 -12.73 4.13 -34.05
CA SER A 276 -13.43 2.84 -34.04
C SER A 276 -12.53 1.78 -33.42
N THR A 277 -12.97 1.12 -32.35
CA THR A 277 -12.17 0.10 -31.65
C THR A 277 -12.96 -1.19 -31.47
N ASN A 278 -12.41 -2.31 -31.95
CA ASN A 278 -13.03 -3.62 -31.77
C ASN A 278 -12.78 -4.19 -30.36
N TYR A 279 -13.82 -4.77 -29.77
CA TYR A 279 -13.79 -5.48 -28.49
C TYR A 279 -14.31 -6.91 -28.64
N ALA A 280 -13.67 -7.83 -27.91
CA ALA A 280 -14.14 -9.20 -27.70
C ALA A 280 -13.93 -9.58 -26.23
N LYS A 281 -14.94 -10.19 -25.60
CA LYS A 281 -14.94 -10.54 -24.17
C LYS A 281 -14.55 -9.39 -23.23
N GLY A 282 -14.84 -8.16 -23.63
CA GLY A 282 -14.61 -6.96 -22.83
C GLY A 282 -13.20 -6.40 -22.89
N GLU A 283 -12.38 -6.87 -23.82
CA GLU A 283 -11.01 -6.44 -24.08
C GLU A 283 -10.86 -6.01 -25.54
N LYS A 284 -9.93 -5.09 -25.84
CA LYS A 284 -9.63 -4.68 -27.22
C LYS A 284 -9.13 -5.89 -28.01
N SER A 285 -9.71 -6.14 -29.18
CA SER A 285 -9.34 -7.29 -30.02
C SER A 285 -9.66 -7.00 -31.48
N GLY A 286 -8.65 -7.04 -32.34
CA GLY A 286 -8.73 -6.63 -33.74
C GLY A 286 -8.23 -5.20 -33.95
N LYS A 287 -8.73 -4.55 -35.01
CA LYS A 287 -8.30 -3.19 -35.39
C LYS A 287 -8.86 -2.12 -34.46
N SER A 288 -8.03 -1.12 -34.17
CA SER A 288 -8.43 0.19 -33.66
C SER A 288 -7.95 1.24 -34.66
N ILE A 289 -8.86 2.11 -35.08
CA ILE A 289 -8.58 3.16 -36.08
C ILE A 289 -8.95 4.49 -35.44
N SER A 290 -8.06 5.47 -35.54
CA SER A 290 -8.34 6.85 -35.18
C SER A 290 -8.32 7.73 -36.42
N TYR A 291 -9.09 8.81 -36.38
CA TYR A 291 -9.27 9.72 -37.50
C TYR A 291 -8.95 11.15 -37.07
N THR A 292 -8.48 11.94 -38.02
CA THR A 292 -8.41 13.40 -37.93
C THR A 292 -9.83 14.00 -37.91
N PRO A 293 -10.03 15.23 -37.40
CA PRO A 293 -11.31 15.93 -37.47
C PRO A 293 -11.87 16.06 -38.91
N GLN A 294 -11.00 16.06 -39.92
CA GLN A 294 -11.37 16.09 -41.34
C GLN A 294 -11.76 14.71 -41.90
N GLY A 295 -11.79 13.66 -41.08
CA GLY A 295 -12.22 12.30 -41.44
C GLY A 295 -11.15 11.43 -42.11
N LYS A 296 -9.90 11.90 -42.25
CA LYS A 296 -8.78 11.09 -42.73
C LYS A 296 -8.25 10.19 -41.62
N VAL A 297 -7.82 8.97 -41.95
CA VAL A 297 -7.17 8.06 -40.99
C VAL A 297 -5.90 8.71 -40.42
N TYR A 298 -5.82 8.77 -39.10
CA TYR A 298 -4.65 9.28 -38.38
C TYR A 298 -3.75 8.14 -37.92
N SER A 299 -4.33 7.08 -37.36
CA SER A 299 -3.60 5.87 -36.97
C SER A 299 -4.43 4.60 -37.10
N GLU A 300 -3.75 3.48 -37.33
CA GLU A 300 -4.30 2.13 -37.24
C GLU A 300 -3.42 1.28 -36.33
N SER A 301 -4.02 0.59 -35.37
CA SER A 301 -3.32 -0.32 -34.45
C SER A 301 -4.08 -1.64 -34.35
N ASN A 302 -3.37 -2.73 -34.11
CA ASN A 302 -3.96 -4.06 -33.92
C ASN A 302 -3.84 -4.49 -32.45
N TYR A 303 -4.88 -5.15 -31.95
CA TYR A 303 -4.97 -5.65 -30.58
C TYR A 303 -5.35 -7.12 -30.55
N ARG A 304 -4.90 -7.83 -29.53
CA ARG A 304 -5.31 -9.19 -29.18
C ARG A 304 -5.39 -9.30 -27.67
N GLU A 305 -6.55 -9.72 -27.16
CA GLU A 305 -6.76 -9.94 -25.71
C GLU A 305 -6.29 -8.73 -24.88
N GLY A 306 -6.73 -7.54 -25.30
CA GLY A 306 -6.45 -6.27 -24.63
C GLY A 306 -5.07 -5.66 -24.94
N SER A 307 -4.12 -6.44 -25.45
CA SER A 307 -2.75 -6.01 -25.71
C SER A 307 -2.53 -5.59 -27.16
N LYS A 308 -1.70 -4.56 -27.42
CA LYS A 308 -1.24 -4.24 -28.77
C LYS A 308 -0.46 -5.44 -29.34
N GLU A 309 -0.85 -5.87 -30.53
CA GLU A 309 -0.30 -7.06 -31.19
C GLU A 309 -0.22 -6.83 -32.69
N GLY A 310 0.96 -6.89 -33.28
CA GLY A 310 1.18 -6.66 -34.71
C GLY A 310 1.43 -5.19 -35.05
N GLU A 311 1.03 -4.78 -36.24
CA GLU A 311 1.40 -3.47 -36.80
C GLU A 311 0.60 -2.32 -36.21
N GLU A 312 1.29 -1.22 -35.97
CA GLU A 312 0.74 0.12 -35.75
C GLU A 312 1.28 1.06 -36.82
N ILE A 313 0.41 1.76 -37.52
CA ILE A 313 0.74 2.70 -38.58
C ILE A 313 0.14 4.05 -38.22
N THR A 314 0.94 5.10 -38.30
CA THR A 314 0.46 6.49 -38.26
C THR A 314 0.61 7.11 -39.63
N PHE A 315 -0.27 8.03 -39.99
CA PHE A 315 -0.34 8.63 -41.31
C PHE A 315 -0.08 10.13 -41.27
N ASN A 316 0.50 10.67 -42.34
CA ASN A 316 0.59 12.11 -42.58
C ASN A 316 -0.78 12.65 -43.03
N GLU A 317 -0.97 13.98 -43.01
CA GLU A 317 -2.21 14.63 -43.46
C GLU A 317 -2.59 14.32 -44.93
N ASN A 318 -1.60 13.97 -45.76
CA ASN A 318 -1.80 13.56 -47.15
C ASN A 318 -2.19 12.06 -47.30
N GLY A 319 -2.27 11.31 -46.19
CA GLY A 319 -2.62 9.88 -46.17
C GLY A 319 -1.44 8.92 -46.41
N SER A 320 -0.22 9.41 -46.59
CA SER A 320 0.97 8.56 -46.68
C SER A 320 1.40 8.05 -45.28
N PRO A 321 1.92 6.82 -45.14
CA PRO A 321 2.45 6.32 -43.87
C PRO A 321 3.58 7.23 -43.34
N LYS A 322 3.41 7.73 -42.11
CA LYS A 322 4.38 8.54 -41.38
C LYS A 322 5.34 7.67 -40.58
N SER A 323 4.81 6.67 -39.88
CA SER A 323 5.62 5.68 -39.17
C SER A 323 4.90 4.34 -39.11
N LYS A 324 5.71 3.28 -39.01
CA LYS A 324 5.24 1.90 -38.85
C LYS A 324 6.03 1.25 -37.71
N LYS A 325 5.30 0.76 -36.71
CA LYS A 325 5.82 0.08 -35.53
C LYS A 325 5.17 -1.31 -35.44
N THR A 326 5.81 -2.24 -34.76
CA THR A 326 5.25 -3.57 -34.48
C THR A 326 5.35 -3.86 -33.00
N TYR A 327 4.24 -4.31 -32.42
CA TYR A 327 4.15 -4.71 -31.02
C TYR A 327 3.96 -6.23 -30.91
N LYS A 328 4.43 -6.81 -29.80
CA LYS A 328 4.13 -8.18 -29.39
C LYS A 328 3.75 -8.17 -27.91
N GLY A 329 2.48 -8.36 -27.59
CA GLY A 329 2.01 -8.32 -26.19
C GLY A 329 2.26 -6.97 -25.49
N ASN A 330 2.02 -5.84 -26.17
CA ASN A 330 2.39 -4.46 -25.77
C ASN A 330 3.87 -4.11 -25.84
N ASP A 331 4.78 -5.08 -25.94
CA ASP A 331 6.21 -4.81 -26.01
C ASP A 331 6.63 -4.31 -27.40
N PRO A 332 7.54 -3.32 -27.49
CA PRO A 332 8.18 -2.93 -28.73
C PRO A 332 8.87 -4.12 -29.43
N PHE A 333 8.53 -4.39 -30.69
CA PHE A 333 9.11 -5.50 -31.45
C PHE A 333 9.94 -5.03 -32.65
N ASN A 334 9.37 -4.22 -33.55
CA ASN A 334 10.09 -3.64 -34.70
C ASN A 334 9.74 -2.17 -34.91
N GLY A 335 10.73 -1.35 -35.24
CA GLY A 335 10.58 0.08 -35.55
C GLY A 335 11.10 1.01 -34.45
N ASN A 336 10.89 2.32 -34.61
CA ASN A 336 11.36 3.33 -33.66
C ASN A 336 10.32 3.60 -32.57
N PHE A 337 10.73 3.51 -31.31
CA PHE A 337 9.89 3.72 -30.15
C PHE A 337 10.46 4.83 -29.27
N ASP A 338 9.54 5.53 -28.63
CA ASP A 338 9.83 6.60 -27.69
C ASP A 338 9.54 6.08 -26.29
N GLU A 339 10.50 6.20 -25.39
CA GLU A 339 10.39 5.89 -23.97
C GLU A 339 10.73 7.16 -23.17
N LYS A 340 10.12 7.33 -21.99
CA LYS A 340 10.41 8.47 -21.11
C LYS A 340 11.19 7.99 -19.90
N ILE A 341 12.37 8.55 -19.66
CA ILE A 341 13.16 8.33 -18.45
C ILE A 341 13.50 9.70 -17.85
N ALA A 342 13.04 9.95 -16.61
CA ALA A 342 13.11 11.27 -15.97
C ALA A 342 12.54 12.38 -16.89
N GLU A 343 13.34 13.43 -17.14
CA GLU A 343 13.01 14.55 -18.03
C GLU A 343 13.29 14.27 -19.52
N PHE A 344 13.75 13.06 -19.86
CA PHE A 344 14.22 12.73 -21.22
C PHE A 344 13.22 11.86 -22.00
N GLU A 345 12.95 12.27 -23.23
CA GLU A 345 12.35 11.41 -24.26
C GLU A 345 13.47 10.71 -25.03
N ILE A 346 13.46 9.38 -25.02
CA ILE A 346 14.47 8.54 -25.64
C ILE A 346 13.84 7.82 -26.84
N ASN A 347 14.34 8.14 -28.03
CA ASN A 347 13.97 7.44 -29.25
C ASN A 347 14.96 6.31 -29.50
N SER A 348 14.48 5.08 -29.63
CA SER A 348 15.30 3.89 -29.90
C SER A 348 14.65 2.99 -30.96
N ASN A 349 15.47 2.48 -31.88
CA ASN A 349 15.03 1.48 -32.85
C ASN A 349 15.04 0.07 -32.24
N TYR A 350 14.02 -0.72 -32.55
CA TYR A 350 13.89 -2.13 -32.16
C TYR A 350 13.90 -3.02 -33.40
N LEU A 351 14.59 -4.15 -33.29
CA LEU A 351 14.58 -5.24 -34.25
C LEU A 351 14.38 -6.56 -33.52
N ASN A 352 13.30 -7.29 -33.84
CA ASN A 352 12.92 -8.55 -33.22
C ASN A 352 12.85 -8.50 -31.68
N GLY A 353 12.37 -7.39 -31.12
CA GLY A 353 12.20 -7.19 -29.67
C GLY A 353 13.45 -6.71 -28.94
N GLN A 354 14.55 -6.44 -29.64
CA GLN A 354 15.78 -5.93 -29.04
C GLN A 354 16.11 -4.54 -29.58
N LYS A 355 16.59 -3.63 -28.71
CA LYS A 355 17.15 -2.34 -29.16
C LYS A 355 18.33 -2.59 -30.10
N GLU A 356 18.31 -1.97 -31.26
CA GLU A 356 19.32 -2.16 -32.32
C GLU A 356 19.49 -0.87 -33.12
N GLY A 357 20.72 -0.37 -33.24
CA GLY A 357 21.04 0.87 -33.95
C GLY A 357 21.04 2.10 -33.04
N GLU A 358 20.82 3.27 -33.64
CA GLU A 358 20.93 4.55 -32.95
C GLU A 358 19.83 4.74 -31.88
N SER A 359 20.21 5.34 -30.76
CA SER A 359 19.33 5.80 -29.69
C SER A 359 19.70 7.23 -29.30
N ILE A 360 18.70 8.08 -29.16
CA ILE A 360 18.86 9.51 -28.85
C ILE A 360 17.94 9.88 -27.70
N ALA A 361 18.51 10.44 -26.63
CA ALA A 361 17.77 11.03 -25.52
C ALA A 361 17.76 12.55 -25.65
N LYS A 362 16.57 13.16 -25.59
CA LYS A 362 16.37 14.61 -25.64
C LYS A 362 15.60 15.12 -24.43
N ASN A 363 15.92 16.33 -23.96
CA ASN A 363 15.12 17.03 -22.94
C ASN A 363 13.86 17.68 -23.56
N GLU A 364 13.03 18.30 -22.73
CA GLU A 364 11.80 19.00 -23.15
C GLU A 364 12.06 20.16 -24.14
N GLN A 365 13.27 20.73 -24.13
CA GLN A 365 13.71 21.77 -25.08
C GLN A 365 14.23 21.19 -26.41
N ASN A 366 14.13 19.87 -26.63
CA ASN A 366 14.65 19.12 -27.78
C ASN A 366 16.19 19.08 -27.91
N GLU A 367 16.92 19.41 -26.84
CA GLU A 367 18.38 19.33 -26.80
C GLU A 367 18.83 17.89 -26.53
N ILE A 368 19.88 17.43 -27.21
CA ILE A 368 20.39 16.06 -27.08
C ILE A 368 21.23 15.94 -25.80
N ALA A 369 20.75 15.14 -24.85
CA ALA A 369 21.46 14.83 -23.61
C ALA A 369 22.34 13.57 -23.74
N ALA A 370 21.90 12.58 -24.51
CA ALA A 370 22.64 11.36 -24.76
C ALA A 370 22.42 10.84 -26.18
N LYS A 371 23.46 10.22 -26.74
CA LYS A 371 23.39 9.60 -28.06
C LYS A 371 24.33 8.40 -28.14
N GLY A 372 23.79 7.26 -28.54
CA GLY A 372 24.55 6.02 -28.62
C GLY A 372 23.97 5.02 -29.60
N ILE A 373 24.67 3.89 -29.74
CA ILE A 373 24.30 2.77 -30.61
C ILE A 373 24.06 1.54 -29.72
N TYR A 374 22.87 0.96 -29.81
CA TYR A 374 22.59 -0.38 -29.29
C TYR A 374 22.96 -1.45 -30.31
N LYS A 375 23.43 -2.60 -29.83
CA LYS A 375 23.61 -3.81 -30.64
C LYS A 375 23.24 -5.04 -29.84
N ASN A 376 22.39 -5.91 -30.38
CA ASN A 376 21.84 -7.09 -29.69
C ASN A 376 21.18 -6.73 -28.34
N GLY A 377 20.43 -5.63 -28.30
CA GLY A 377 19.72 -5.18 -27.10
C GLY A 377 20.59 -4.53 -26.02
N LYS A 378 21.91 -4.40 -26.21
CA LYS A 378 22.84 -3.80 -25.23
C LYS A 378 23.47 -2.51 -25.74
N PRO A 379 23.73 -1.52 -24.87
CA PRO A 379 24.56 -0.37 -25.22
C PRO A 379 25.90 -0.83 -25.80
N PHE A 380 26.23 -0.40 -27.02
CA PHE A 380 27.48 -0.80 -27.69
C PHE A 380 28.50 0.33 -27.70
N LYS A 381 28.08 1.54 -28.07
CA LYS A 381 28.97 2.71 -28.17
C LYS A 381 28.22 4.03 -27.99
N GLY A 382 28.78 4.97 -27.23
CA GLY A 382 28.22 6.31 -27.01
C GLY A 382 27.67 6.48 -25.61
N THR A 383 26.76 7.45 -25.45
CA THR A 383 26.13 7.76 -24.15
C THR A 383 24.67 7.36 -24.11
N PHE A 384 24.21 6.93 -22.94
CA PHE A 384 22.85 6.44 -22.73
C PHE A 384 22.30 6.93 -21.41
N ILE A 385 21.00 7.24 -21.37
CA ILE A 385 20.25 7.43 -20.13
C ILE A 385 19.61 6.08 -19.78
N THR A 386 19.82 5.61 -18.56
CA THR A 386 19.29 4.32 -18.09
C THR A 386 18.65 4.46 -16.72
N ASP A 387 17.54 3.77 -16.51
CA ASP A 387 16.91 3.61 -15.19
C ASP A 387 17.51 2.37 -14.49
N LYS A 388 18.04 2.53 -13.27
CA LYS A 388 18.32 1.40 -12.38
C LYS A 388 17.11 1.19 -11.48
N SER A 389 16.27 0.25 -11.90
CA SER A 389 15.01 -0.14 -11.24
C SER A 389 15.12 -0.63 -9.79
N SER A 390 16.32 -0.84 -9.24
CA SER A 390 16.52 -1.26 -7.84
C SER A 390 16.50 -0.12 -6.82
N ASP A 391 16.88 1.11 -7.23
CA ASP A 391 17.12 2.23 -6.30
C ASP A 391 16.44 3.55 -6.72
N GLN A 392 15.61 3.52 -7.77
CA GLN A 392 14.98 4.73 -8.37
C GLN A 392 16.00 5.80 -8.79
N GLN A 393 17.21 5.38 -9.21
CA GLN A 393 18.25 6.29 -9.66
C GLN A 393 18.48 6.15 -11.17
N ASN A 394 18.51 7.29 -11.85
CA ASN A 394 18.82 7.37 -13.27
C ASN A 394 20.32 7.58 -13.46
N GLU A 395 20.87 7.04 -14.54
CA GLU A 395 22.29 7.20 -14.86
C GLU A 395 22.50 7.66 -16.31
N LEU A 396 23.43 8.60 -16.49
CA LEU A 396 24.07 8.87 -17.77
C LEU A 396 25.34 8.02 -17.81
N ILE A 397 25.34 7.02 -18.68
CA ILE A 397 26.47 6.11 -18.86
C ILE A 397 27.19 6.38 -20.17
N ASN A 398 28.50 6.18 -20.19
CA ASN A 398 29.35 6.21 -21.37
C ASN A 398 29.91 4.81 -21.63
N VAL A 399 29.74 4.31 -22.86
CA VAL A 399 30.01 2.93 -23.24
C VAL A 399 30.86 2.91 -24.50
N GLU A 400 31.86 2.03 -24.53
CA GLU A 400 32.65 1.69 -25.73
C GLU A 400 32.79 0.16 -25.81
N ASN A 401 32.45 -0.42 -26.96
CA ASN A 401 32.47 -1.86 -27.21
C ASN A 401 31.81 -2.69 -26.09
N TYR A 402 30.55 -2.35 -25.76
CA TYR A 402 29.73 -2.97 -24.71
C TYR A 402 30.17 -2.72 -23.26
N LYS A 403 31.26 -1.99 -23.03
CA LYS A 403 31.85 -1.79 -21.71
C LYS A 403 31.72 -0.34 -21.29
N GLN A 404 31.26 -0.09 -20.05
CA GLN A 404 31.27 1.25 -19.48
C GLN A 404 32.70 1.77 -19.39
N THR A 405 32.89 3.05 -19.69
CA THR A 405 34.20 3.69 -19.66
C THR A 405 34.08 5.20 -19.47
N GLY A 406 35.08 5.80 -18.83
CA GLY A 406 35.11 7.24 -18.57
C GLY A 406 34.13 7.64 -17.48
N LEU A 407 33.72 8.91 -17.50
CA LEU A 407 32.85 9.51 -16.50
C LEU A 407 31.39 9.07 -16.68
N GLN A 408 30.79 8.58 -15.60
CA GLN A 408 29.37 8.29 -15.46
C GLN A 408 28.73 9.31 -14.49
N LYS A 409 27.43 9.55 -14.62
CA LYS A 409 26.67 10.41 -13.70
C LYS A 409 25.43 9.71 -13.19
N VAL A 410 25.15 9.83 -11.91
CA VAL A 410 23.93 9.36 -11.26
C VAL A 410 23.10 10.57 -10.87
N PHE A 411 21.82 10.56 -11.19
CA PHE A 411 20.90 11.65 -10.94
C PHE A 411 19.49 11.13 -10.70
N ASN A 412 18.68 11.91 -9.98
CA ASN A 412 17.27 11.58 -9.78
C ASN A 412 16.42 12.17 -10.92
N TYR A 413 16.14 13.48 -10.87
CA TYR A 413 15.27 14.14 -11.86
C TYR A 413 16.03 14.89 -12.95
N ARG A 414 17.10 15.61 -12.57
CA ARG A 414 17.81 16.55 -13.45
C ARG A 414 19.25 16.14 -13.67
N LEU A 415 19.67 16.05 -14.93
CA LEU A 415 21.02 15.59 -15.28
C LEU A 415 22.13 16.58 -14.87
N ASP A 416 21.81 17.87 -14.77
CA ASP A 416 22.75 18.92 -14.38
C ASP A 416 22.95 19.04 -12.86
N ASN A 417 22.12 18.35 -12.06
CA ASN A 417 22.26 18.21 -10.61
C ASN A 417 22.45 16.72 -10.21
N PRO A 418 23.61 16.12 -10.50
CA PRO A 418 23.86 14.72 -10.21
C PRO A 418 24.07 14.49 -8.71
N GLU A 419 23.59 13.37 -8.17
CA GLU A 419 23.90 12.93 -6.80
C GLU A 419 25.38 12.52 -6.66
N LYS A 420 25.90 11.84 -7.69
CA LYS A 420 27.31 11.47 -7.77
C LYS A 420 27.79 11.30 -9.20
N THR A 421 29.10 11.48 -9.38
CA THR A 421 29.80 11.14 -10.62
C THR A 421 30.94 10.18 -10.32
N TYR A 422 31.18 9.19 -11.18
CA TYR A 422 32.22 8.18 -10.98
C TYR A 422 32.90 7.79 -12.29
N THR A 423 34.15 7.31 -12.22
CA THR A 423 34.95 6.99 -13.41
C THR A 423 35.20 5.50 -13.54
N ILE A 424 34.92 4.94 -14.72
CA ILE A 424 35.22 3.54 -15.05
C ILE A 424 36.45 3.47 -15.97
N GLN A 425 37.45 2.69 -15.61
CA GLN A 425 38.60 2.36 -16.44
C GLN A 425 38.87 0.86 -16.37
N ASN A 426 39.03 0.21 -17.53
CA ASN A 426 39.20 -1.25 -17.63
C ASN A 426 38.11 -2.04 -16.89
N GLU A 427 36.84 -1.63 -17.06
CA GLU A 427 35.65 -2.26 -16.43
C GLU A 427 35.58 -2.15 -14.91
N LYS A 428 36.46 -1.36 -14.30
CA LYS A 428 36.53 -1.15 -12.85
C LYS A 428 36.33 0.31 -12.48
N LEU A 429 35.76 0.54 -11.30
CA LEU A 429 35.73 1.85 -10.68
C LEU A 429 37.17 2.27 -10.35
N ASN A 430 37.64 3.30 -11.06
CA ASN A 430 39.04 3.69 -10.99
C ASN A 430 39.16 5.19 -11.32
N GLY A 431 39.69 5.95 -10.36
CA GLY A 431 39.70 7.40 -10.38
C GLY A 431 38.74 8.02 -9.36
N LEU A 432 38.40 9.30 -9.57
CA LEU A 432 37.66 10.09 -8.59
C LEU A 432 36.15 9.86 -8.70
N THR A 433 35.52 9.53 -7.57
CA THR A 433 34.08 9.66 -7.34
C THR A 433 33.81 10.95 -6.60
N THR A 434 32.81 11.72 -7.04
CA THR A 434 32.40 12.98 -6.40
C THR A 434 30.93 12.88 -6.02
N PHE A 435 30.60 13.28 -4.80
CA PHE A 435 29.24 13.30 -4.25
C PHE A 435 28.77 14.74 -4.10
N TYR A 436 27.50 15.00 -4.42
CA TYR A 436 26.90 16.32 -4.39
C TYR A 436 25.68 16.34 -3.46
N ASN A 437 25.35 17.52 -2.94
CA ASN A 437 24.06 17.77 -2.28
C ASN A 437 22.99 18.23 -3.30
N ASP A 438 21.78 18.47 -2.81
CA ASP A 438 20.65 18.92 -3.64
C ASP A 438 20.87 20.30 -4.30
N ASP A 439 21.80 21.12 -3.81
CA ASP A 439 22.21 22.39 -4.44
C ASP A 439 23.27 22.20 -5.54
N GLY A 440 23.70 20.97 -5.83
CA GLY A 440 24.78 20.65 -6.76
C GLY A 440 26.18 20.98 -6.24
N LYS A 441 26.34 21.21 -4.93
CA LYS A 441 27.65 21.45 -4.31
C LYS A 441 28.32 20.14 -3.94
N VAL A 442 29.63 20.06 -4.17
CA VAL A 442 30.44 18.91 -3.75
C VAL A 442 30.46 18.82 -2.22
N ILE A 443 30.02 17.68 -1.70
CA ILE A 443 30.03 17.38 -0.26
C ILE A 443 31.13 16.38 0.12
N ALA A 444 31.57 15.55 -0.83
CA ALA A 444 32.65 14.59 -0.61
C ALA A 444 33.27 14.12 -1.93
N THR A 445 34.50 13.61 -1.82
CA THR A 445 35.20 12.94 -2.92
C THR A 445 35.86 11.67 -2.41
N LEU A 446 35.93 10.65 -3.25
CA LEU A 446 36.62 9.39 -2.97
C LEU A 446 37.36 8.89 -4.22
N GLU A 447 38.67 8.75 -4.11
CA GLU A 447 39.49 8.09 -5.11
C GLU A 447 39.36 6.56 -4.97
N TYR A 448 39.07 5.89 -6.08
CA TYR A 448 39.09 4.43 -6.20
C TYR A 448 40.27 3.96 -7.03
N LYS A 449 40.82 2.79 -6.69
CA LYS A 449 41.84 2.09 -7.47
C LYS A 449 41.41 0.65 -7.68
N ASN A 450 40.95 0.34 -8.90
CA ASN A 450 40.48 -1.00 -9.28
C ASN A 450 39.38 -1.55 -8.35
N ASP A 451 38.30 -0.79 -8.19
CA ASP A 451 37.13 -1.06 -7.32
C ASP A 451 37.34 -0.84 -5.81
N GLU A 452 38.59 -0.65 -5.38
CA GLU A 452 38.92 -0.44 -3.96
C GLU A 452 38.95 1.06 -3.60
N PRO A 453 38.23 1.50 -2.54
CA PRO A 453 38.38 2.84 -1.98
C PRO A 453 39.83 3.10 -1.55
N TYR A 454 40.38 4.27 -1.89
CA TYR A 454 41.78 4.59 -1.60
C TYR A 454 41.94 5.83 -0.71
N ASN A 455 41.45 6.99 -1.15
CA ASN A 455 41.59 8.26 -0.43
C ASN A 455 40.31 9.09 -0.52
N GLY A 456 39.79 9.53 0.62
CA GLY A 456 38.62 10.41 0.70
C GLY A 456 37.44 9.79 1.44
N THR A 457 36.24 10.30 1.21
CA THR A 457 35.04 9.95 2.00
C THR A 457 34.00 9.27 1.13
N LEU A 458 33.62 8.06 1.52
CA LEU A 458 32.46 7.35 1.00
C LEU A 458 31.20 7.85 1.70
N ILE A 459 30.15 8.14 0.93
CA ILE A 459 28.84 8.53 1.43
C ILE A 459 27.88 7.35 1.31
N GLY A 460 27.51 6.75 2.45
CA GLY A 460 26.48 5.70 2.55
C GLY A 460 25.09 6.27 2.90
N LYS A 461 24.11 5.38 3.14
CA LYS A 461 22.74 5.80 3.53
C LYS A 461 22.71 6.42 4.94
N LYS A 462 23.22 5.70 5.95
CA LYS A 462 23.24 6.13 7.37
C LYS A 462 24.65 6.36 7.93
N GLU A 463 25.66 6.33 7.08
CA GLU A 463 27.05 6.49 7.51
C GLU A 463 27.93 7.12 6.44
N THR A 464 29.08 7.64 6.87
CA THR A 464 30.17 8.06 6.00
C THR A 464 31.47 7.43 6.46
N THR A 465 32.26 6.90 5.53
CA THR A 465 33.52 6.21 5.80
C THR A 465 34.68 6.98 5.18
N PHE A 466 35.66 7.35 5.98
CA PHE A 466 36.87 8.05 5.55
C PHE A 466 38.03 7.07 5.36
N TYR A 467 38.58 7.08 4.15
CA TYR A 467 39.70 6.25 3.71
C TYR A 467 40.96 7.08 3.53
N LYS A 468 42.09 6.51 3.92
CA LYS A 468 43.43 7.02 3.60
C LYS A 468 44.36 5.87 3.26
N ASN A 469 45.04 5.97 2.13
CA ASN A 469 45.96 4.96 1.60
C ASN A 469 45.35 3.55 1.54
N GLY A 470 44.05 3.45 1.19
CA GLY A 470 43.33 2.17 1.06
C GLY A 470 42.88 1.55 2.38
N LYS A 471 42.96 2.28 3.50
CA LYS A 471 42.51 1.81 4.81
C LYS A 471 41.48 2.76 5.39
N ILE A 472 40.51 2.22 6.12
CA ILE A 472 39.57 3.01 6.91
C ILE A 472 40.36 3.69 8.03
N GLU A 473 40.16 5.00 8.18
CA GLU A 473 40.68 5.79 9.31
C GLU A 473 39.55 6.26 10.24
N ALA A 474 38.35 6.53 9.70
CA ALA A 474 37.20 6.90 10.51
C ALA A 474 35.87 6.53 9.86
N GLU A 475 34.85 6.32 10.69
CA GLU A 475 33.44 6.19 10.27
C GLU A 475 32.57 7.09 11.13
N THR A 476 31.61 7.76 10.51
CA THR A 476 30.57 8.54 11.22
C THR A 476 29.23 7.92 10.89
N VAL A 477 28.49 7.52 11.93
CA VAL A 477 27.16 6.93 11.84
C VAL A 477 26.15 7.96 12.31
N TYR A 478 25.06 8.12 11.56
CA TYR A 478 24.01 9.10 11.81
C TYR A 478 22.74 8.44 12.37
N LYS A 479 21.92 9.20 13.09
CA LYS A 479 20.67 8.70 13.70
C LYS A 479 19.61 8.34 12.64
N ASP A 480 19.64 9.02 11.49
CA ASP A 480 18.78 8.76 10.35
C ASP A 480 19.54 8.94 9.02
N GLU A 481 18.86 8.71 7.90
CA GLU A 481 19.42 8.82 6.54
C GLU A 481 19.25 10.20 5.88
N TYR A 482 18.50 11.10 6.50
CA TYR A 482 18.05 12.37 5.91
C TYR A 482 19.04 13.51 6.18
N SER A 483 19.69 13.52 7.35
CA SER A 483 20.64 14.58 7.71
C SER A 483 22.01 14.02 8.09
N LYS A 484 23.05 14.54 7.42
CA LYS A 484 24.46 14.24 7.70
C LYS A 484 25.18 15.39 8.43
N GLU A 485 24.42 16.15 9.22
CA GLU A 485 24.92 17.24 10.06
C GLU A 485 25.51 16.74 11.39
N GLU A 486 26.30 17.58 12.06
CA GLU A 486 26.98 17.23 13.33
C GLU A 486 26.03 16.87 14.47
N ASN A 487 24.89 17.54 14.56
CA ASN A 487 23.84 17.29 15.58
C ASN A 487 23.14 15.93 15.39
N ASN A 488 23.24 15.34 14.19
CA ASN A 488 22.61 14.07 13.85
C ASN A 488 23.55 12.88 13.97
N ILE A 489 24.79 13.11 14.39
CA ILE A 489 25.75 12.04 14.61
C ILE A 489 25.28 11.18 15.78
N SER A 490 25.27 9.88 15.55
CA SER A 490 25.03 8.87 16.57
C SER A 490 26.36 8.33 17.10
N LYS A 491 27.31 7.99 16.22
CA LYS A 491 28.60 7.41 16.61
C LYS A 491 29.73 7.88 15.71
N LYS A 492 30.95 7.96 16.25
CA LYS A 492 32.20 8.08 15.48
C LYS A 492 33.14 6.94 15.86
N LYS A 493 33.65 6.23 14.85
CA LYS A 493 34.64 5.15 15.01
C LYS A 493 35.96 5.61 14.42
N PHE A 494 37.07 5.29 15.09
CA PHE A 494 38.42 5.67 14.67
C PHE A 494 39.30 4.43 14.58
N TYR A 495 40.07 4.38 13.50
CA TYR A 495 40.87 3.23 13.12
C TYR A 495 42.34 3.61 12.98
N GLU A 496 43.23 2.78 13.50
CA GLU A 496 44.68 2.87 13.26
C GLU A 496 45.09 1.69 12.38
N ASN A 497 45.66 1.99 11.20
CA ASN A 497 46.06 0.97 10.23
C ASN A 497 44.93 -0.04 9.85
N GLY A 498 43.67 0.39 9.92
CA GLY A 498 42.48 -0.43 9.64
C GLY A 498 41.93 -1.20 10.84
N VAL A 499 42.51 -1.04 12.04
CA VAL A 499 42.04 -1.68 13.28
C VAL A 499 41.28 -0.65 14.11
N LEU A 500 40.06 -0.98 14.55
CA LEU A 500 39.27 -0.12 15.43
C LEU A 500 40.01 0.09 16.75
N VAL A 501 40.32 1.33 17.09
CA VAL A 501 41.02 1.69 18.34
C VAL A 501 40.17 2.53 19.28
N LYS A 502 39.18 3.26 18.75
CA LYS A 502 38.37 4.18 19.54
C LYS A 502 36.97 4.35 18.96
N ILE A 503 35.99 4.47 19.84
CA ILE A 503 34.62 4.88 19.54
C ILE A 503 34.22 6.07 20.41
N LEU A 504 33.41 6.94 19.83
CA LEU A 504 32.71 8.02 20.50
C LEU A 504 31.22 7.83 20.23
N ASP A 505 30.46 7.48 21.25
CA ASP A 505 29.04 7.12 21.13
C ASP A 505 28.16 8.20 21.77
N GLN A 506 27.13 8.62 21.03
CA GLN A 506 26.13 9.63 21.42
C GLN A 506 24.71 9.03 21.34
N SER A 507 24.59 7.71 21.18
CA SER A 507 23.30 7.03 20.99
C SER A 507 22.58 6.71 22.30
N PHE A 508 23.20 6.97 23.45
CA PHE A 508 22.63 6.68 24.77
C PHE A 508 23.04 7.72 25.81
N ALA A 509 22.35 7.73 26.96
CA ALA A 509 22.70 8.49 28.13
C ALA A 509 22.57 7.63 29.40
N ILE A 510 23.58 7.69 30.25
CA ILE A 510 23.65 6.98 31.53
C ILE A 510 23.27 7.96 32.65
N GLN A 511 22.21 7.67 33.40
CA GLN A 511 21.66 8.59 34.40
C GLN A 511 22.64 8.88 35.54
N ASP A 512 23.37 7.86 36.00
CA ASP A 512 24.37 8.00 37.08
C ASP A 512 25.62 8.78 36.65
N HIS A 513 25.86 8.88 35.34
CA HIS A 513 27.05 9.51 34.78
C HIS A 513 26.73 10.14 33.41
N PRO A 514 25.93 11.23 33.39
CA PRO A 514 25.45 11.82 32.15
C PRO A 514 26.59 12.48 31.38
N GLN A 515 26.76 12.06 30.13
CA GLN A 515 27.73 12.62 29.20
C GLN A 515 27.07 12.83 27.84
N GLN A 516 27.53 13.81 27.08
CA GLN A 516 27.08 13.99 25.69
C GLN A 516 27.72 12.97 24.75
N VAL A 517 28.93 12.52 25.08
CA VAL A 517 29.70 11.57 24.29
C VAL A 517 30.38 10.59 25.24
N TYR A 518 30.14 9.31 25.01
CA TYR A 518 30.76 8.22 25.75
C TYR A 518 31.92 7.65 24.93
N GLU A 519 33.11 7.60 25.53
CA GLU A 519 34.32 7.11 24.88
C GLU A 519 34.55 5.63 25.20
N GLY A 520 34.95 4.86 24.19
CA GLY A 520 35.43 3.48 24.32
C GLY A 520 36.75 3.29 23.57
N ILE A 521 37.74 2.70 24.21
CA ILE A 521 39.08 2.42 23.69
C ILE A 521 39.26 0.90 23.54
N PHE A 522 39.70 0.48 22.36
CA PHE A 522 40.02 -0.91 22.06
C PHE A 522 41.53 -1.15 22.16
N LYS A 523 41.91 -2.35 22.63
CA LYS A 523 43.30 -2.84 22.59
C LYS A 523 43.30 -4.26 22.05
N ASN A 524 44.08 -4.51 20.99
CA ASN A 524 44.10 -5.79 20.27
C ASN A 524 42.70 -6.26 19.82
N GLY A 525 41.86 -5.32 19.39
CA GLY A 525 40.49 -5.60 18.93
C GLY A 525 39.47 -5.93 20.03
N LYS A 526 39.83 -5.81 21.31
CA LYS A 526 38.91 -6.03 22.44
C LYS A 526 38.66 -4.74 23.22
N PRO A 527 37.47 -4.57 23.82
CA PRO A 527 37.21 -3.48 24.77
C PRO A 527 38.28 -3.43 25.86
N TYR A 528 38.87 -2.26 26.06
CA TYR A 528 39.95 -2.06 27.04
C TYR A 528 39.58 -1.03 28.11
N SER A 529 39.05 0.12 27.71
CA SER A 529 38.64 1.15 28.66
C SER A 529 37.47 1.95 28.12
N GLY A 530 36.54 2.35 28.98
CA GLY A 530 35.39 3.17 28.58
C GLY A 530 34.12 2.33 28.33
N TYR A 531 33.20 2.88 27.54
CA TYR A 531 31.83 2.38 27.40
C TYR A 531 31.61 1.68 26.07
N PHE A 532 30.91 0.55 26.09
CA PHE A 532 30.64 -0.26 24.90
C PHE A 532 29.23 -0.84 24.96
N VAL A 533 28.51 -0.77 23.84
CA VAL A 533 27.25 -1.50 23.67
C VAL A 533 27.55 -3.00 23.58
N THR A 534 26.85 -3.84 24.33
CA THR A 534 27.08 -5.29 24.38
C THR A 534 26.72 -5.99 23.07
N ASP A 535 25.57 -5.64 22.49
CA ASP A 535 25.09 -6.09 21.18
C ASP A 535 24.43 -4.93 20.43
N GLU A 536 24.97 -4.61 19.25
CA GLU A 536 24.49 -3.50 18.43
C GLU A 536 23.19 -3.82 17.68
N ASP A 537 22.92 -5.10 17.45
CA ASP A 537 21.76 -5.60 16.70
C ASP A 537 20.58 -5.94 17.62
N SER A 538 20.82 -6.03 18.94
CA SER A 538 19.78 -6.29 19.93
C SER A 538 18.81 -5.11 20.07
N GLU A 539 17.51 -5.41 20.17
CA GLU A 539 16.46 -4.45 20.52
C GLU A 539 16.59 -3.94 21.97
N PHE A 540 17.15 -4.78 22.85
CA PHE A 540 17.51 -4.43 24.21
C PHE A 540 19.03 -4.32 24.33
N LYS A 541 19.51 -3.08 24.41
CA LYS A 541 20.94 -2.79 24.48
C LYS A 541 21.37 -2.63 25.94
N GLU A 542 22.57 -3.10 26.24
CA GLU A 542 23.24 -2.89 27.53
C GLU A 542 24.58 -2.19 27.27
N ILE A 543 25.05 -1.39 28.24
CA ILE A 543 26.30 -0.65 28.12
C ILE A 543 27.30 -1.15 29.16
N ASP A 544 28.35 -1.81 28.72
CA ASP A 544 29.45 -2.23 29.58
C ASP A 544 30.49 -1.13 29.72
N TYR A 545 30.93 -0.89 30.96
CA TYR A 545 32.09 -0.08 31.27
C TYR A 545 33.29 -0.97 31.61
N PHE A 546 34.36 -0.83 30.82
CA PHE A 546 35.61 -1.54 31.00
C PHE A 546 36.67 -0.65 31.66
N GLU A 547 37.48 -1.26 32.51
CA GLU A 547 38.69 -0.67 33.06
C GLU A 547 39.85 -1.65 32.92
N ASN A 548 40.90 -1.25 32.20
CA ASN A 548 42.10 -2.05 31.94
C ASN A 548 41.81 -3.45 31.35
N GLY A 549 40.79 -3.56 30.49
CA GLY A 549 40.39 -4.80 29.82
C GLY A 549 39.47 -5.71 30.64
N SER A 550 39.06 -5.29 31.83
CA SER A 550 38.09 -6.01 32.66
C SER A 550 36.78 -5.23 32.77
N PRO A 551 35.62 -5.87 32.57
CA PRO A 551 34.34 -5.22 32.80
C PRO A 551 34.18 -4.90 34.28
N LYS A 552 33.67 -3.71 34.60
CA LYS A 552 33.45 -3.22 35.97
C LYS A 552 31.99 -2.96 36.26
N PHE A 553 31.31 -2.31 35.32
CA PHE A 553 29.89 -2.00 35.44
C PHE A 553 29.17 -2.38 34.17
N GLN A 554 27.91 -2.74 34.30
CA GLN A 554 26.95 -2.76 33.21
C GLN A 554 25.87 -1.74 33.53
N TYR A 555 25.45 -0.99 32.53
CA TYR A 555 24.31 -0.10 32.61
C TYR A 555 23.20 -0.64 31.73
N SER A 556 22.02 -0.77 32.30
CA SER A 556 20.83 -1.27 31.64
C SER A 556 19.64 -0.40 32.00
N ASN A 557 18.46 -0.86 31.62
CA ASN A 557 17.22 -0.19 31.93
C ASN A 557 16.11 -1.22 32.18
N ASN A 558 14.99 -0.78 32.76
CA ASN A 558 13.82 -1.64 32.88
C ASN A 558 13.13 -1.71 31.51
N TYR A 559 13.15 -2.90 30.89
CA TYR A 559 12.57 -3.14 29.57
C TYR A 559 11.11 -2.64 29.47
N LEU A 560 10.27 -2.91 30.46
CA LEU A 560 8.86 -2.49 30.44
C LEU A 560 8.66 -0.99 30.55
N GLU A 561 9.50 -0.30 31.33
CA GLU A 561 9.41 1.16 31.48
C GLU A 561 9.82 1.87 30.19
N ASN A 562 10.61 1.22 29.33
CA ASN A 562 11.09 1.79 28.07
C ASN A 562 10.33 1.32 26.83
N MET A 563 9.35 0.40 26.95
CA MET A 563 8.50 -0.02 25.82
C MET A 563 7.75 1.16 25.18
N ASP A 564 7.48 2.24 25.92
CA ASP A 564 6.81 3.44 25.39
C ASP A 564 7.80 4.51 24.89
N ASN A 565 9.11 4.34 25.08
CA ASN A 565 10.12 5.39 24.83
C ASN A 565 11.32 4.91 23.98
N TYR A 566 11.04 4.25 22.84
CA TYR A 566 12.04 3.67 21.93
C TYR A 566 13.14 4.63 21.44
N ARG A 567 12.88 5.94 21.40
CA ARG A 567 13.83 6.93 20.84
C ARG A 567 14.88 7.41 21.82
N TYR A 568 14.63 7.30 23.13
CA TYR A 568 15.52 7.79 24.19
C TYR A 568 15.46 6.87 25.42
N GLN A 569 16.02 5.67 25.29
CA GLN A 569 16.14 4.74 26.42
C GLN A 569 17.03 5.36 27.51
N SER A 570 16.53 5.46 28.73
CA SER A 570 17.28 5.95 29.88
C SER A 570 17.97 4.79 30.58
N TYR A 571 19.30 4.78 30.63
CA TYR A 571 20.09 3.76 31.32
C TYR A 571 20.27 4.14 32.78
N ASN A 572 19.38 3.63 33.62
CA ASN A 572 19.22 3.99 35.03
C ASN A 572 19.49 2.84 36.01
N ILE A 573 19.73 1.62 35.50
CA ILE A 573 20.10 0.47 36.31
C ILE A 573 21.60 0.25 36.15
N LYS A 574 22.30 0.15 37.28
CA LYS A 574 23.74 -0.11 37.32
C LYS A 574 24.00 -1.45 37.99
N SER A 575 24.66 -2.34 37.26
CA SER A 575 25.17 -3.61 37.77
C SER A 575 26.70 -3.58 37.88
N THR A 576 27.25 -4.39 38.78
CA THR A 576 28.69 -4.49 39.05
C THR A 576 29.20 -5.87 38.70
N TYR A 577 30.36 -5.94 38.05
CA TYR A 577 31.01 -7.20 37.73
C TYR A 577 31.99 -7.65 38.80
N LYS A 578 32.03 -8.96 39.05
CA LYS A 578 33.11 -9.64 39.77
C LYS A 578 33.41 -10.97 39.07
N ASP A 579 34.67 -11.20 38.75
CA ASP A 579 35.13 -12.41 38.06
C ASP A 579 34.37 -12.71 36.75
N GLY A 580 34.00 -11.65 36.03
CA GLY A 580 33.30 -11.73 34.73
C GLY A 580 31.80 -11.99 34.82
N LYS A 581 31.20 -12.01 36.02
CA LYS A 581 29.75 -12.17 36.23
C LYS A 581 29.17 -10.98 36.99
N ILE A 582 27.87 -10.74 36.83
CA ILE A 582 27.17 -9.74 37.64
C ILE A 582 27.16 -10.20 39.11
N PHE A 583 27.68 -9.35 39.98
CA PHE A 583 27.79 -9.58 41.42
C PHE A 583 26.73 -8.80 42.21
N ASP A 584 26.41 -7.58 41.79
CA ASP A 584 25.35 -6.78 42.39
C ASP A 584 24.65 -6.02 41.26
N GLY A 585 23.32 -6.08 41.18
CA GLY A 585 22.52 -5.49 40.12
C GLY A 585 21.65 -6.50 39.36
N VAL A 586 21.35 -6.20 38.11
CA VAL A 586 20.49 -7.01 37.24
C VAL A 586 21.31 -7.71 36.16
N GLU A 587 21.02 -8.98 35.92
CA GLU A 587 21.52 -9.79 34.80
C GLU A 587 20.33 -10.15 33.90
N TYR A 588 20.43 -9.91 32.59
CA TYR A 588 19.38 -10.22 31.64
C TYR A 588 19.69 -11.48 30.84
N VAL A 589 18.66 -12.26 30.54
CA VAL A 589 18.72 -13.43 29.66
C VAL A 589 17.59 -13.32 28.64
N LEU A 590 17.95 -13.27 27.36
CA LEU A 590 17.00 -13.16 26.24
C LEU A 590 16.94 -14.46 25.44
N ASN A 591 15.74 -15.01 25.28
CA ASN A 591 15.44 -16.19 24.47
C ASN A 591 14.30 -15.86 23.46
N ASN A 592 14.12 -16.68 22.40
CA ASN A 592 13.19 -16.41 21.28
C ASN A 592 11.72 -16.06 21.65
N ARG A 593 11.24 -16.41 22.85
CA ARG A 593 9.87 -16.15 23.33
C ARG A 593 9.80 -15.59 24.75
N GLN A 594 10.94 -15.31 25.38
CA GLN A 594 11.02 -14.99 26.81
C GLN A 594 12.15 -14.00 27.11
N PHE A 595 11.91 -13.11 28.07
CA PHE A 595 12.93 -12.22 28.61
C PHE A 595 12.98 -12.38 30.13
N ILE A 596 14.17 -12.62 30.67
CA ILE A 596 14.36 -12.89 32.10
C ILE A 596 15.26 -11.78 32.67
N SER A 597 14.83 -11.17 33.77
CA SER A 597 15.65 -10.22 34.54
C SER A 597 15.98 -10.81 35.91
N ARG A 598 17.24 -11.10 36.19
CA ARG A 598 17.71 -11.73 37.44
C ARG A 598 18.34 -10.65 38.33
N HIS A 599 17.83 -10.47 39.54
CA HIS A 599 18.28 -9.42 40.47
C HIS A 599 19.21 -10.04 41.51
N LEU A 600 20.51 -9.73 41.42
CA LEU A 600 21.56 -10.25 42.29
C LEU A 600 22.00 -9.20 43.31
N LYS A 601 22.32 -9.67 44.53
CA LYS A 601 22.97 -8.87 45.56
C LYS A 601 24.09 -9.67 46.20
N ASN A 602 25.31 -9.15 46.21
CA ASN A 602 26.51 -9.86 46.66
C ASN A 602 26.70 -11.28 46.06
N GLY A 603 26.32 -11.47 44.80
CA GLY A 603 26.40 -12.73 44.05
C GLY A 603 25.26 -13.70 44.33
N ILE A 604 24.28 -13.31 45.15
CA ILE A 604 23.13 -14.16 45.53
C ILE A 604 21.88 -13.61 44.84
N LEU A 605 21.19 -14.47 44.09
CA LEU A 605 19.91 -14.15 43.46
C LEU A 605 18.85 -13.83 44.52
N GLN A 606 18.24 -12.65 44.45
CA GLN A 606 17.20 -12.18 45.39
C GLN A 606 15.80 -12.33 44.78
N SER A 607 15.66 -11.95 43.52
CA SER A 607 14.42 -12.04 42.74
C SER A 607 14.73 -12.27 41.27
N PHE A 608 13.75 -12.74 40.51
CA PHE A 608 13.82 -12.70 39.05
C PHE A 608 12.44 -12.44 38.44
N ASP A 609 12.42 -11.74 37.31
CA ASP A 609 11.25 -11.50 36.49
C ASP A 609 11.27 -12.43 35.29
N TRP A 610 10.11 -13.02 34.97
CA TRP A 610 9.89 -13.80 33.77
C TRP A 610 8.86 -13.11 32.88
N ASP A 611 9.33 -12.52 31.78
CA ASP A 611 8.50 -11.87 30.77
C ASP A 611 8.20 -12.81 29.62
N LEU A 612 6.91 -13.00 29.34
CA LEU A 612 6.37 -13.89 28.33
C LEU A 612 5.75 -13.08 27.19
N PHE A 613 6.15 -13.39 25.96
CA PHE A 613 5.64 -12.71 24.76
C PHE A 613 4.96 -13.71 23.81
N ALA A 614 3.77 -13.34 23.32
CA ALA A 614 3.09 -13.99 22.19
C ALA A 614 2.29 -12.95 21.38
N VAL A 615 1.73 -13.34 20.23
CA VAL A 615 0.95 -12.43 19.37
C VAL A 615 -0.21 -11.83 20.18
N ASN A 616 -0.14 -10.51 20.44
CA ASN A 616 -1.08 -9.75 21.27
C ASN A 616 -1.18 -10.19 22.74
N TYR A 617 -0.14 -10.82 23.30
CA TYR A 617 -0.10 -11.24 24.70
C TYR A 617 1.25 -10.92 25.34
N PHE A 618 1.22 -10.26 26.50
CA PHE A 618 2.37 -10.00 27.34
C PHE A 618 2.02 -10.26 28.80
N ASN A 619 2.81 -11.06 29.52
CA ASN A 619 2.68 -11.20 30.98
C ASN A 619 4.06 -11.17 31.65
N ARG A 620 4.14 -10.54 32.83
CA ARG A 620 5.33 -10.58 33.71
C ARG A 620 4.99 -11.37 34.96
N ILE A 621 5.89 -12.28 35.32
CA ILE A 621 5.76 -13.10 36.51
C ILE A 621 7.00 -12.89 37.37
N HIS A 622 6.78 -12.28 38.53
CA HIS A 622 7.85 -11.91 39.45
C HIS A 622 8.01 -12.97 40.53
N PHE A 623 9.23 -13.40 40.77
CA PHE A 623 9.60 -14.34 41.84
C PHE A 623 10.55 -13.66 42.81
N GLU A 624 10.25 -13.70 44.11
CA GLU A 624 11.10 -13.12 45.16
C GLU A 624 11.36 -14.12 46.29
N LEU A 625 12.63 -14.28 46.65
CA LEU A 625 13.03 -15.12 47.77
C LEU A 625 12.90 -14.35 49.09
N LYS A 626 11.99 -14.79 49.97
CA LYS A 626 11.77 -14.23 51.31
C LYS A 626 12.08 -15.28 52.37
N GLY A 627 13.34 -15.40 52.77
CA GLY A 627 13.75 -16.37 53.79
C GLY A 627 13.46 -17.81 53.37
N ASN A 628 12.47 -18.46 54.00
CA ASN A 628 12.05 -19.83 53.67
C ASN A 628 10.78 -19.92 52.81
N SER A 629 10.47 -18.84 52.10
CA SER A 629 9.36 -18.79 51.15
C SER A 629 9.75 -18.11 49.85
N ILE A 630 9.05 -18.45 48.77
CA ILE A 630 9.12 -17.81 47.46
C ILE A 630 7.79 -17.11 47.24
N GLU A 631 7.82 -15.80 47.10
CA GLU A 631 6.65 -15.02 46.67
C GLU A 631 6.61 -14.97 45.15
N ILE A 632 5.43 -15.18 44.57
CA ILE A 632 5.18 -15.14 43.14
C ILE A 632 4.08 -14.10 42.88
N SER A 633 4.31 -13.15 41.98
CA SER A 633 3.29 -12.19 41.55
C SER A 633 3.08 -12.29 40.05
N ASP A 634 1.82 -12.49 39.64
CA ASP A 634 1.40 -12.50 38.23
C ASP A 634 0.77 -11.15 37.87
N LEU A 635 1.33 -10.48 36.85
CA LEU A 635 0.89 -9.15 36.44
C LEU A 635 -0.50 -9.17 35.79
N GLN A 636 -0.80 -10.15 34.92
CA GLN A 636 -2.09 -10.23 34.23
C GLN A 636 -3.22 -10.71 35.14
N GLU A 637 -3.00 -11.80 35.88
CA GLU A 637 -4.01 -12.35 36.78
C GLU A 637 -4.18 -11.50 38.05
N LYS A 638 -3.21 -10.60 38.34
CA LYS A 638 -3.13 -9.79 39.56
C LYS A 638 -3.18 -10.64 40.82
N LYS A 639 -2.59 -11.84 40.75
CA LYS A 639 -2.55 -12.83 41.82
C LYS A 639 -1.21 -12.81 42.52
N LYS A 640 -1.24 -13.03 43.83
CA LYS A 640 -0.03 -13.26 44.63
C LYS A 640 -0.04 -14.66 45.20
N ALA A 641 0.99 -15.43 44.94
CA ALA A 641 1.19 -16.73 45.54
C ALA A 641 2.42 -16.77 46.42
N THR A 642 2.43 -17.72 47.35
CA THR A 642 3.55 -17.97 48.23
C THR A 642 3.78 -19.46 48.31
N ILE A 643 4.98 -19.89 47.94
CA ILE A 643 5.47 -21.23 48.18
C ILE A 643 6.25 -21.18 49.48
N LYS A 644 5.70 -21.77 50.54
CA LYS A 644 6.35 -21.81 51.85
C LYS A 644 6.91 -23.19 52.12
N ILE A 645 8.16 -23.24 52.55
CA ILE A 645 8.82 -24.47 52.99
C ILE A 645 8.82 -24.49 54.51
N GLU A 646 8.43 -25.62 55.10
CA GLU A 646 8.47 -25.83 56.55
C GLU A 646 9.23 -27.11 56.85
N ASN A 647 10.37 -26.99 57.51
CA ASN A 647 11.20 -28.13 57.89
C ASN A 647 10.75 -28.68 59.25
N THR A 648 10.68 -30.00 59.37
CA THR A 648 10.38 -30.72 60.60
C THR A 648 11.39 -31.85 60.81
N ASP A 649 11.48 -32.38 62.03
CA ASP A 649 12.39 -33.49 62.36
C ASP A 649 12.10 -34.79 61.56
N LYS A 650 10.95 -34.89 60.88
CA LYS A 650 10.49 -36.07 60.13
C LYS A 650 10.49 -35.88 58.61
N GLY A 651 10.88 -34.70 58.12
CA GLY A 651 10.76 -34.33 56.70
C GLY A 651 10.47 -32.85 56.52
N PHE A 652 10.00 -32.45 55.33
CA PHE A 652 9.63 -31.07 55.04
C PHE A 652 8.26 -30.99 54.36
N THR A 653 7.60 -29.85 54.51
CA THR A 653 6.30 -29.57 53.90
C THR A 653 6.46 -28.43 52.91
N LYS A 654 5.96 -28.61 51.68
CA LYS A 654 5.79 -27.56 50.68
C LYS A 654 4.33 -27.09 50.74
N LYS A 655 4.09 -25.79 50.91
CA LYS A 655 2.74 -25.20 50.95
C LYS A 655 2.58 -24.17 49.84
N LEU A 656 1.49 -24.24 49.10
CA LEU A 656 1.06 -23.21 48.15
C LEU A 656 -0.08 -22.41 48.77
N LEU A 657 0.15 -21.10 48.89
CA LEU A 657 -0.87 -20.13 49.25
C LEU A 657 -1.13 -19.23 48.04
N ILE A 658 -2.39 -18.90 47.75
CA ILE A 658 -2.76 -17.87 46.76
C ILE A 658 -3.64 -16.85 47.47
N ASP A 659 -3.29 -15.57 47.33
CA ASP A 659 -3.92 -14.43 48.01
C ASP A 659 -4.08 -14.65 49.53
N GLY A 660 -3.10 -15.32 50.15
CA GLY A 660 -3.08 -15.66 51.57
C GLY A 660 -3.90 -16.89 51.98
N LYS A 661 -4.66 -17.50 51.06
CA LYS A 661 -5.42 -18.73 51.30
C LYS A 661 -4.55 -19.95 51.00
N LEU A 662 -4.45 -20.88 51.95
CA LEU A 662 -3.79 -22.17 51.74
C LEU A 662 -4.60 -23.00 50.74
N LEU A 663 -4.00 -23.33 49.59
CA LEU A 663 -4.61 -24.16 48.56
C LEU A 663 -4.05 -25.57 48.56
N GLU A 664 -2.75 -25.72 48.79
CA GLU A 664 -2.11 -27.02 48.77
C GLU A 664 -1.01 -27.13 49.83
N SER A 665 -0.83 -28.33 50.35
CA SER A 665 0.21 -28.66 51.34
C SER A 665 0.67 -30.10 51.11
N ARG A 666 1.91 -30.29 50.63
CA ARG A 666 2.53 -31.61 50.42
C ARG A 666 3.57 -31.90 51.48
N ASN A 667 3.46 -33.06 52.12
CA ASN A 667 4.42 -33.52 53.12
C ASN A 667 5.38 -34.53 52.48
N TYR A 668 6.68 -34.30 52.66
CA TYR A 668 7.74 -35.15 52.16
C TYR A 668 8.47 -35.79 53.34
N SER A 669 8.21 -37.08 53.56
CA SER A 669 8.84 -37.88 54.61
C SER A 669 10.25 -38.33 54.19
N SER A 670 11.16 -38.49 55.15
CA SER A 670 12.46 -39.16 54.91
C SER A 670 12.25 -40.59 54.37
N PRO A 671 13.05 -41.07 53.39
CA PRO A 671 12.67 -42.19 52.54
C PRO A 671 12.88 -43.54 53.23
N GLU A 672 11.83 -44.07 53.87
CA GLU A 672 11.66 -45.51 54.02
C GLU A 672 10.22 -45.88 53.65
N ASN A 673 10.08 -46.51 52.48
CA ASN A 673 8.86 -47.14 51.95
C ASN A 673 7.65 -46.22 51.73
N ALA A 674 7.75 -45.29 50.78
CA ALA A 674 6.54 -44.80 50.10
C ALA A 674 6.05 -45.91 49.16
N SER A 675 4.94 -46.56 49.51
CA SER A 675 4.24 -47.43 48.57
C SER A 675 3.81 -46.60 47.36
N ASN A 676 4.31 -46.91 46.16
CA ASN A 676 3.86 -46.34 44.88
C ASN A 676 2.41 -46.74 44.56
N LYS A 677 1.44 -46.24 45.33
CA LYS A 677 0.03 -46.29 44.96
C LYS A 677 -0.30 -44.99 44.24
N PHE A 678 -0.55 -45.09 42.94
CA PHE A 678 -1.14 -44.03 42.14
C PHE A 678 -2.67 -44.18 42.19
N TYR A 679 -3.37 -43.05 42.18
CA TYR A 679 -4.82 -42.96 42.10
C TYR A 679 -5.32 -43.26 40.67
N GLU A 680 -4.69 -42.64 39.67
CA GLU A 680 -4.92 -42.87 38.24
C GLU A 680 -3.58 -42.76 37.50
N ARG A 681 -3.47 -43.40 36.34
CA ARG A 681 -2.27 -43.32 35.50
C ARG A 681 -2.67 -42.91 34.10
N VAL A 682 -2.14 -41.79 33.62
CA VAL A 682 -2.39 -41.30 32.26
C VAL A 682 -1.26 -41.76 31.37
N THR A 683 -1.59 -42.45 30.27
CA THR A 683 -0.62 -42.77 29.22
C THR A 683 -0.97 -41.95 27.99
N LEU A 684 -0.05 -41.08 27.59
CA LEU A 684 -0.13 -40.28 26.37
C LEU A 684 0.57 -41.04 25.25
N TYR A 685 -0.05 -41.08 24.07
CA TYR A 685 0.54 -41.65 22.86
C TYR A 685 0.90 -40.54 21.89
N PHE A 686 2.09 -40.60 21.30
CA PHE A 686 2.60 -39.64 20.32
C PHE A 686 3.40 -40.37 19.24
N ILE A 687 3.59 -39.71 18.10
CA ILE A 687 4.38 -40.25 17.00
C ILE A 687 5.84 -39.80 17.20
N LYS A 688 6.75 -40.77 17.21
CA LYS A 688 8.19 -40.53 17.25
C LYS A 688 8.87 -41.48 16.27
N ASN A 689 9.64 -40.94 15.32
CA ASN A 689 10.34 -41.72 14.29
C ASN A 689 9.42 -42.71 13.54
N ASP A 690 8.27 -42.24 13.05
CA ASP A 690 7.25 -43.04 12.33
C ASP A 690 6.72 -44.27 13.10
N LYS A 691 6.73 -44.21 14.43
CA LYS A 691 6.15 -45.21 15.33
C LYS A 691 5.38 -44.57 16.46
N ILE A 692 4.42 -45.33 16.99
CA ILE A 692 3.68 -44.93 18.18
C ILE A 692 4.55 -45.15 19.42
N SER A 693 4.89 -44.07 20.09
CA SER A 693 5.54 -44.06 21.40
C SER A 693 4.54 -43.64 22.48
N SER A 694 4.86 -43.92 23.74
CA SER A 694 4.03 -43.49 24.86
C SER A 694 4.85 -42.98 26.04
N ALA A 695 4.26 -42.04 26.78
CA ALA A 695 4.75 -41.55 28.06
C ALA A 695 3.66 -41.74 29.12
N THR A 696 4.07 -42.14 30.31
CA THR A 696 3.15 -42.46 31.41
C THR A 696 3.35 -41.47 32.56
N ILE A 697 2.24 -40.95 33.07
CA ILE A 697 2.17 -40.03 34.21
C ILE A 697 1.34 -40.70 35.31
N ASP A 698 1.96 -40.94 36.47
CA ASP A 698 1.28 -41.49 37.64
C ASP A 698 0.67 -40.34 38.46
N LEU A 699 -0.65 -40.30 38.55
CA LEU A 699 -1.38 -39.33 39.36
C LEU A 699 -1.53 -39.91 40.77
N HIS A 700 -0.76 -39.39 41.72
CA HIS A 700 -0.76 -39.91 43.09
C HIS A 700 -1.91 -39.39 43.96
N GLU A 701 -2.63 -38.36 43.51
CA GLU A 701 -3.77 -37.78 44.20
C GLU A 701 -4.89 -37.41 43.20
N LYS A 702 -6.15 -37.41 43.66
CA LYS A 702 -7.27 -36.87 42.86
C LYS A 702 -7.06 -35.37 42.64
N PRO A 703 -7.20 -34.83 41.41
CA PRO A 703 -7.24 -33.38 41.23
C PRO A 703 -8.37 -32.80 42.09
N ASN A 704 -8.02 -31.91 43.01
CA ASN A 704 -9.01 -31.09 43.70
C ASN A 704 -9.68 -30.15 42.68
N GLU A 705 -10.99 -29.93 42.80
CA GLU A 705 -11.80 -29.07 41.92
C GLU A 705 -11.40 -27.57 41.94
N ASN A 706 -10.31 -27.19 42.62
CA ASN A 706 -9.85 -25.81 42.80
C ASN A 706 -8.97 -25.26 41.67
N TYR A 707 -9.07 -25.82 40.45
CA TYR A 707 -8.41 -25.28 39.24
C TYR A 707 -8.82 -23.82 38.88
N GLY A 708 -9.80 -23.25 39.59
CA GLY A 708 -10.34 -21.91 39.32
C GLY A 708 -9.56 -20.71 39.86
N GLU A 709 -8.51 -20.89 40.70
CA GLU A 709 -7.83 -19.74 41.34
C GLU A 709 -6.62 -19.16 40.55
N SER A 710 -5.79 -19.99 39.90
CA SER A 710 -4.74 -19.61 38.92
C SER A 710 -4.10 -20.86 38.29
N LYS A 711 -4.28 -21.09 36.98
CA LYS A 711 -3.76 -22.29 36.29
C LYS A 711 -2.23 -22.29 36.18
N PHE A 712 -1.65 -21.11 35.95
CA PHE A 712 -0.22 -20.96 35.76
C PHE A 712 0.56 -21.18 37.06
N ILE A 713 0.17 -20.52 38.16
CA ILE A 713 0.83 -20.65 39.47
C ILE A 713 0.83 -22.10 39.93
N TYR A 714 -0.29 -22.81 39.69
CA TYR A 714 -0.40 -24.22 40.00
C TYR A 714 0.57 -25.08 39.18
N THR A 715 0.75 -24.76 37.90
CA THR A 715 1.72 -25.42 37.01
C THR A 715 3.14 -25.23 37.51
N VAL A 716 3.51 -24.00 37.90
CA VAL A 716 4.83 -23.72 38.50
C VAL A 716 5.03 -24.51 39.79
N TYR A 717 4.05 -24.50 40.70
CA TYR A 717 4.14 -25.26 41.95
C TYR A 717 4.32 -26.77 41.71
N ASN A 718 3.64 -27.33 40.71
CA ASN A 718 3.73 -28.74 40.36
C ASN A 718 5.04 -29.11 39.67
N SER A 719 5.72 -28.16 39.04
CA SER A 719 7.02 -28.38 38.39
C SER A 719 8.19 -28.52 39.36
N ILE A 720 7.98 -28.21 40.65
CA ILE A 720 9.04 -28.21 41.65
C ILE A 720 9.47 -29.64 41.95
N ASP A 721 10.74 -29.94 41.69
CA ASP A 721 11.33 -31.26 41.99
C ASP A 721 11.16 -31.59 43.49
N ASP A 722 10.61 -32.78 43.74
CA ASP A 722 10.34 -33.34 45.06
C ASP A 722 11.61 -33.50 45.91
N GLN A 723 12.80 -33.58 45.29
CA GLN A 723 14.08 -33.71 45.99
C GLN A 723 14.61 -32.40 46.57
N LEU A 724 14.15 -31.24 46.08
CA LEU A 724 14.61 -29.93 46.54
C LEU A 724 13.99 -29.58 47.90
N LYS A 725 14.83 -29.28 48.88
CA LYS A 725 14.46 -29.24 50.32
C LYS A 725 14.31 -27.83 50.86
N THR A 726 14.97 -26.85 50.25
CA THR A 726 14.98 -25.47 50.73
C THR A 726 14.34 -24.52 49.73
N ALA A 727 13.79 -23.40 50.23
CA ALA A 727 13.25 -22.35 49.36
C ALA A 727 14.32 -21.82 48.39
N THR A 728 15.57 -21.70 48.83
CA THR A 728 16.69 -21.24 47.99
C THR A 728 17.03 -22.20 46.85
N GLU A 729 17.10 -23.51 47.12
CA GLU A 729 17.32 -24.53 46.08
C GLU A 729 16.21 -24.50 45.02
N ILE A 730 14.95 -24.47 45.47
CA ILE A 730 13.77 -24.40 44.59
C ILE A 730 13.81 -23.12 43.76
N PHE A 731 14.08 -21.98 44.40
CA PHE A 731 14.11 -20.67 43.75
C PHE A 731 15.20 -20.59 42.67
N ASN A 732 16.41 -21.06 42.96
CA ASN A 732 17.51 -21.08 41.99
C ASN A 732 17.19 -22.03 40.82
N HIS A 733 16.67 -23.22 41.10
CA HIS A 733 16.29 -24.19 40.07
C HIS A 733 15.17 -23.65 39.16
N LEU A 734 14.16 -22.97 39.71
CA LEU A 734 13.13 -22.30 38.92
C LEU A 734 13.74 -21.22 38.01
N SER A 735 14.64 -20.37 38.54
CA SER A 735 15.32 -19.35 37.74
C SER A 735 16.13 -19.97 36.59
N GLU A 736 16.85 -21.06 36.84
CA GLU A 736 17.65 -21.77 35.84
C GLU A 736 16.77 -22.41 34.75
N ASN A 737 15.68 -23.10 35.14
CA ASN A 737 14.77 -23.73 34.18
C ASN A 737 14.10 -22.74 33.25
N VAL A 738 13.68 -21.59 33.80
CA VAL A 738 13.09 -20.49 33.01
C VAL A 738 14.14 -19.89 32.08
N SER A 739 15.33 -19.57 32.60
CA SER A 739 16.43 -19.01 31.81
C SER A 739 16.90 -19.95 30.69
N GLY A 740 16.86 -21.26 30.92
CA GLY A 740 17.25 -22.29 29.95
C GLY A 740 16.16 -22.69 28.96
N GLY A 741 14.99 -22.05 28.97
CA GLY A 741 13.88 -22.34 28.04
C GLY A 741 13.07 -23.60 28.33
N GLN A 742 13.47 -24.42 29.31
CA GLN A 742 12.89 -25.74 29.60
C GLN A 742 11.43 -25.72 30.07
N PHE A 743 10.91 -24.54 30.46
CA PHE A 743 9.54 -24.37 30.94
C PHE A 743 8.49 -24.29 29.80
N LEU A 744 8.88 -23.89 28.58
CA LEU A 744 7.98 -23.73 27.44
C LEU A 744 8.34 -24.61 26.23
N ASP A 745 9.51 -25.24 26.20
CA ASP A 745 10.01 -26.01 25.04
C ASP A 745 9.43 -27.43 24.90
N GLN A 746 8.39 -27.80 25.66
CA GLN A 746 7.75 -29.10 25.53
C GLN A 746 6.74 -29.20 24.36
N SER A 747 6.64 -28.21 23.47
CA SER A 747 5.55 -28.17 22.50
C SER A 747 5.94 -27.72 21.09
N GLU A 748 6.92 -28.36 20.45
CA GLU A 748 7.01 -28.22 18.98
C GLU A 748 7.47 -29.44 18.18
N ASP A 749 7.75 -30.62 18.77
CA ASP A 749 8.12 -31.82 17.97
C ASP A 749 7.40 -33.15 18.29
N GLU A 750 6.49 -33.23 19.27
CA GLU A 750 5.77 -34.48 19.57
C GLU A 750 4.25 -34.24 19.72
N SER A 751 3.51 -34.23 18.60
CA SER A 751 2.05 -34.14 18.63
C SER A 751 1.45 -35.39 19.29
N THR A 752 0.87 -35.23 20.47
CA THR A 752 0.11 -36.30 21.14
C THR A 752 -1.14 -36.64 20.31
N ILE A 753 -1.29 -37.91 19.95
CA ILE A 753 -2.36 -38.40 19.07
C ILE A 753 -3.58 -38.93 19.85
N THR A 754 -3.39 -39.47 21.06
CA THR A 754 -4.48 -39.89 21.95
C THR A 754 -3.93 -40.19 23.37
N ALA A 755 -4.83 -40.49 24.30
CA ALA A 755 -4.46 -40.86 25.68
C ALA A 755 -5.39 -41.96 26.23
N ILE A 756 -4.90 -42.70 27.22
CA ILE A 756 -5.70 -43.62 28.05
C ILE A 756 -5.44 -43.34 29.53
N ILE A 757 -6.52 -43.22 30.30
CA ILE A 757 -6.51 -43.17 31.76
C ILE A 757 -6.71 -44.58 32.28
N MET A 758 -5.81 -45.04 33.15
CA MET A 758 -5.89 -46.30 33.87
C MET A 758 -6.28 -46.04 35.33
N ASP A 759 -7.12 -46.91 35.90
CA ASP A 759 -7.42 -46.88 37.32
C ASP A 759 -6.23 -47.33 38.19
N SER A 760 -6.36 -47.19 39.51
CA SER A 760 -5.33 -47.60 40.48
C SER A 760 -4.95 -49.10 40.44
N THR A 761 -5.69 -49.93 39.70
CA THR A 761 -5.40 -51.36 39.49
C THR A 761 -4.73 -51.63 38.13
N GLY A 762 -4.52 -50.59 37.32
CA GLY A 762 -3.94 -50.67 35.98
C GLY A 762 -4.95 -51.04 34.89
N LYS A 763 -6.25 -50.96 35.15
CA LYS A 763 -7.29 -51.24 34.14
C LYS A 763 -7.69 -49.98 33.38
N PRO A 764 -7.91 -50.06 32.05
CA PRO A 764 -8.37 -48.91 31.26
C PRO A 764 -9.71 -48.39 31.77
N LYS A 765 -9.75 -47.09 32.08
CA LYS A 765 -10.92 -46.38 32.60
C LYS A 765 -11.57 -45.53 31.51
N GLU A 766 -10.79 -44.69 30.83
CA GLU A 766 -11.32 -43.70 29.87
C GLU A 766 -10.26 -43.32 28.84
N GLY A 767 -10.63 -43.28 27.55
CA GLY A 767 -9.73 -42.97 26.43
C GLY A 767 -9.44 -44.16 25.51
N ILE A 768 -8.41 -44.07 24.66
CA ILE A 768 -8.08 -45.10 23.66
C ILE A 768 -6.78 -45.81 24.05
N LEU A 769 -6.88 -47.11 24.33
CA LEU A 769 -5.74 -47.98 24.52
C LEU A 769 -5.20 -48.43 23.17
N ILE A 770 -3.90 -48.21 22.92
CA ILE A 770 -3.18 -48.68 21.73
C ILE A 770 -2.32 -49.88 22.13
N THR A 771 -2.51 -51.02 21.47
CA THR A 771 -1.67 -52.22 21.65
C THR A 771 -0.89 -52.52 20.38
N ASP A 772 0.42 -52.66 20.46
CA ASP A 772 1.27 -53.09 19.34
C ASP A 772 1.22 -54.63 19.18
N LEU A 773 0.95 -55.09 17.96
CA LEU A 773 0.84 -56.51 17.60
C LEU A 773 2.05 -57.08 16.82
N LYS A 774 3.09 -56.27 16.54
CA LYS A 774 4.26 -56.49 15.65
C LYS A 774 4.05 -56.03 14.19
N ASN A 775 5.15 -55.67 13.51
CA ASN A 775 5.22 -55.12 12.14
C ASN A 775 4.45 -53.79 11.96
N ASP A 776 4.49 -52.92 12.96
CA ASP A 776 3.82 -51.59 12.95
C ASP A 776 2.31 -51.70 12.69
N ILE A 777 1.70 -52.78 13.23
CA ILE A 777 0.26 -53.04 13.25
C ILE A 777 -0.24 -52.91 14.69
N TYR A 778 -1.34 -52.17 14.86
CA TYR A 778 -1.88 -51.77 16.15
C TYR A 778 -3.34 -52.17 16.32
N ASN A 779 -3.71 -52.42 17.57
CA ASN A 779 -5.10 -52.51 18.00
C ASN A 779 -5.49 -51.26 18.77
N LEU A 780 -6.66 -50.72 18.45
CA LEU A 780 -7.25 -49.58 19.14
C LEU A 780 -8.48 -50.07 19.93
N GLN A 781 -8.54 -49.74 21.21
CA GLN A 781 -9.68 -50.07 22.09
C GLN A 781 -10.13 -48.81 22.82
N LEU A 782 -11.35 -48.34 22.55
CA LEU A 782 -11.96 -47.20 23.21
C LEU A 782 -12.63 -47.64 24.50
N PHE A 783 -12.34 -46.96 25.60
CA PHE A 783 -12.93 -47.16 26.92
C PHE A 783 -13.65 -45.89 27.39
N ASP A 784 -14.81 -46.07 28.00
CA ASP A 784 -15.53 -45.05 28.76
C ASP A 784 -16.04 -45.66 30.07
N LYS A 785 -15.81 -44.96 31.19
CA LYS A 785 -16.20 -45.37 32.56
C LYS A 785 -15.87 -46.84 32.89
N GLY A 786 -14.70 -47.31 32.46
CA GLY A 786 -14.19 -48.66 32.72
C GLY A 786 -14.79 -49.76 31.85
N LYS A 787 -15.61 -49.42 30.84
CA LYS A 787 -16.16 -50.37 29.87
C LYS A 787 -15.56 -50.13 28.49
N MET A 788 -15.19 -51.22 27.82
CA MET A 788 -14.76 -51.15 26.42
C MET A 788 -15.98 -50.89 25.53
N ILE A 789 -15.95 -49.80 24.80
CA ILE A 789 -17.05 -49.34 23.95
C ILE A 789 -16.91 -49.89 22.53
N LYS A 790 -15.71 -49.79 21.96
CA LYS A 790 -15.43 -50.16 20.58
C LYS A 790 -13.99 -50.59 20.44
N SER A 791 -13.72 -51.53 19.54
CA SER A 791 -12.34 -51.92 19.20
C SER A 791 -12.20 -52.07 17.69
N VAL A 792 -11.04 -51.63 17.19
CA VAL A 792 -10.61 -51.85 15.81
C VAL A 792 -9.27 -52.56 15.86
N GLN A 793 -9.15 -53.64 15.09
CA GLN A 793 -8.02 -54.56 15.16
C GLN A 793 -7.20 -54.50 13.88
N ASN A 794 -5.91 -54.81 13.97
CA ASN A 794 -4.98 -54.91 12.83
C ASN A 794 -4.83 -53.62 12.00
N ILE A 795 -4.67 -52.47 12.65
CA ILE A 795 -4.51 -51.16 11.99
C ILE A 795 -3.04 -50.91 11.66
N PRO A 796 -2.65 -50.74 10.38
CA PRO A 796 -1.29 -50.35 10.04
C PRO A 796 -1.01 -48.91 10.49
N PHE A 797 0.24 -48.60 10.87
CA PHE A 797 0.68 -47.29 11.37
C PHE A 797 0.05 -46.09 10.64
N LYS A 798 0.09 -46.09 9.30
CA LYS A 798 -0.42 -45.00 8.44
C LYS A 798 -1.91 -44.67 8.64
N ASP A 799 -2.70 -45.60 9.16
CA ASP A 799 -4.14 -45.46 9.34
C ASP A 799 -4.53 -45.22 10.81
N VAL A 800 -3.57 -45.26 11.75
CA VAL A 800 -3.81 -45.16 13.21
C VAL A 800 -4.47 -43.83 13.59
N GLU A 801 -3.92 -42.69 13.17
CA GLU A 801 -4.49 -41.37 13.51
C GLU A 801 -5.91 -41.18 12.97
N LYS A 802 -6.15 -41.69 11.76
CA LYS A 802 -7.46 -41.65 11.11
C LYS A 802 -8.48 -42.50 11.85
N GLU A 803 -8.11 -43.70 12.29
CA GLU A 803 -9.01 -44.58 13.05
C GLU A 803 -9.23 -44.07 14.49
N ILE A 804 -8.23 -43.46 15.14
CA ILE A 804 -8.40 -42.73 16.40
C ILE A 804 -9.44 -41.61 16.23
N SER A 805 -9.32 -40.82 15.18
CA SER A 805 -10.25 -39.72 14.88
C SER A 805 -11.68 -40.20 14.62
N LYS A 806 -11.87 -41.40 14.06
CA LYS A 806 -13.19 -42.01 13.90
C LYS A 806 -13.76 -42.55 15.20
N LEU A 807 -12.93 -43.20 16.02
CA LEU A 807 -13.33 -43.71 17.33
C LEU A 807 -13.77 -42.57 18.27
N GLY A 808 -13.14 -41.40 18.18
CA GLY A 808 -13.48 -40.23 18.99
C GLY A 808 -14.67 -39.38 18.49
N LYS A 809 -15.19 -39.59 17.27
CA LYS A 809 -16.32 -38.79 16.72
C LYS A 809 -17.71 -39.35 17.02
N ASP A 810 -17.81 -40.61 17.44
CA ASP A 810 -19.07 -41.28 17.76
C ASP A 810 -19.41 -41.24 19.28
N HIS A 811 -18.68 -40.45 20.10
CA HIS A 811 -18.88 -40.36 21.54
C HIS A 811 -18.63 -38.99 22.15
#